data_AF-A0A8H6J1H3-F1
#
_entry.id   AF-A0A8H6J1H3-F1
#
_cell.length_a   1.000
_cell.length_b   1.000
_cell.length_c   1.000
_cell.angle_alpha   90.00
_cell.angle_beta   90.00
_cell.angle_gamma   90.00
#
_symmetry.space_group_name_H-M   'P 1'
#
loop_
_entity.id
_entity.type
_entity.pdbx_description
1 polymer ?
#
loop_
_entity_poly.entity_id
_entity_poly.type
_entity_poly.pdbx_seq_one_letter_code
_entity_poly.pdbx_strand_id
1 'polypeptide(L)'
;MGAAPGRREDFGVALICALPLEFDAVTLAFDEIWNEDQLPFEKTSNDHNSYALGRLGKHNVVLLLLPEMGKISAASATASLRTSFSGLKLAILCGICGGVPNPFTDDEMLLGDVIISKSLVQYDFGRQYDRRFARKDTVEDNLGRPSKEIRSLIAGFTTRLKRNNLERRIAEILDRVQGKALEEGCWTKYSRPASDQDVLFKPNYLHRHREKSAYGACGCDDSYACEAALHASCEELKCDLDYQLPRRRLEIQAVNGQGPGIKPQQPQIFTGCVGSGDTVMKSAAHRDQVASEHGIIAFEMEGAGVWDEVPCIIVKAVCDYADSHKNKKWQNFAAATAASAAAAVLEKFSSAAATEALKSTNPTAVVSDPAELAVIVPYAENPEFVGRAEILEPVKQLFGHEELNSGTSRRDTRVTLNGIGGVGKTQIALAYSHWFNKKFPDASVFWVHASSIERFRLAFIRIAQECQIPGRDDPKSDVLQLVKNWLEDRQRKRWLLVIDNADDMEVFFSPTNVNQPSQTDIAVGRYIPECSHGSILITTRNKQVGVKLTRGKPPIQVKEMTDGETNELLGSLLQGIDFSPGEASLLSSRLEHLPLALAQAASFILENSLTISEYVRLLDQSDFSLVDRLSEHFETVGRDSETPHALTATWLISFDQIERQQPLAGDILSVISLLDRQAIPRAIVWEYCHTRLLEDAGSTDDHNDNSVGDADADLALTKALGTLQAFSFITKAGENSYNMHRLVQLITHKRMTDRGVIDRFSGDAVTAVAYAFPLGTHQNRELCAKYLPHALAVLDHAGDSPQGPQAKQQATLSQEAGRYLEYRGRYKDAERYQTRSYEVWKAVFGPKHPNTLSAQSSLASIYHRQGRFGEALEIYQRVFQHNQEFMDDRHPELLRGKYNLAHEYIQLHRLDEAEGLCSQAFQGLKKTLGEEHPETLKCMSLLARIFGRQKRPEEALRLYTLQYEISKKVMGSEDLETLAAMHNLASIKLKLRRVDEVEVLAKRVLAMRKRVLGAEHVKTVSSMDLLAQVYYEKRRYWEAGELMEIALEERSKSLGNSHFKTLNTMDLLARTWERLGQTEKATGLMRECAEGRDQTLGPDHPDTISSFEALEDWKDELAKTIRHEDDGSRDDEEDEPLPSGPGEDSESDSSSSRTDEKAGFIGAAESRHSHVSSLNSSEDDDSESDSGIRLGEESQEACRGAR
;
A
#
# COMPACT_ATOMS: atom_id res chain seq x y z
N MET A 1 -38.37 -2.11 56.46
CA MET A 1 -38.91 -2.51 55.13
C MET A 1 -39.25 -1.23 54.40
N GLY A 2 -38.63 -1.03 53.24
CA GLY A 2 -38.88 0.16 52.41
C GLY A 2 -39.78 -0.24 51.25
N ALA A 3 -40.76 0.59 50.89
CA ALA A 3 -41.71 0.28 49.83
C ALA A 3 -41.03 -0.22 48.54
N ALA A 4 -41.68 -1.15 47.85
CA ALA A 4 -41.24 -1.60 46.53
C ALA A 4 -41.21 -0.40 45.55
N PRO A 5 -40.24 -0.34 44.62
CA PRO A 5 -40.15 0.76 43.66
C PRO A 5 -41.41 0.89 42.82
N GLY A 6 -41.80 2.12 42.48
CA GLY A 6 -43.03 2.40 41.74
C GLY A 6 -42.84 2.36 40.22
N ARG A 7 -41.59 2.42 39.73
CA ARG A 7 -41.27 2.45 38.30
C ARG A 7 -40.03 1.61 37.98
N ARG A 8 -39.84 1.31 36.69
CA ARG A 8 -38.70 0.51 36.18
C ARG A 8 -37.38 1.28 36.21
N GLU A 9 -37.44 2.60 36.08
CA GLU A 9 -36.27 3.49 36.10
C GLU A 9 -35.61 3.55 37.48
N ASP A 10 -36.31 3.08 38.53
CA ASP A 10 -35.80 3.05 39.90
C ASP A 10 -34.82 1.88 40.17
N PHE A 11 -34.64 0.99 39.18
CA PHE A 11 -33.67 -0.12 39.22
C PHE A 11 -32.35 0.30 38.58
N GLY A 12 -31.40 0.71 39.42
CA GLY A 12 -30.09 1.17 38.99
C GLY A 12 -29.04 0.08 38.79
N VAL A 13 -29.31 -1.16 39.20
CA VAL A 13 -28.36 -2.28 39.22
C VAL A 13 -28.98 -3.52 38.63
N ALA A 14 -28.24 -4.19 37.73
CA ALA A 14 -28.55 -5.52 37.23
C ALA A 14 -27.55 -6.56 37.74
N LEU A 15 -28.04 -7.73 38.15
CA LEU A 15 -27.24 -8.93 38.33
C LEU A 15 -27.61 -9.91 37.22
N ILE A 16 -26.61 -10.44 36.53
CA ILE A 16 -26.82 -11.34 35.38
C ILE A 16 -26.13 -12.66 35.70
N CYS A 17 -26.86 -13.76 35.61
CA CYS A 17 -26.39 -15.12 35.86
C CYS A 17 -26.54 -15.96 34.60
N ALA A 18 -25.54 -16.77 34.28
CA ALA A 18 -25.54 -17.66 33.12
C ALA A 18 -26.23 -18.99 33.41
N LEU A 19 -26.16 -19.46 34.66
CA LEU A 19 -26.67 -20.76 35.08
C LEU A 19 -27.75 -20.64 36.17
N PRO A 20 -28.73 -21.56 36.20
CA PRO A 20 -29.75 -21.60 37.26
C PRO A 20 -29.16 -21.68 38.67
N LEU A 21 -28.07 -22.43 38.85
CA LEU A 21 -27.39 -22.54 40.15
C LEU A 21 -26.80 -21.20 40.64
N GLU A 22 -26.41 -20.32 39.71
CA GLU A 22 -25.88 -18.99 40.03
C GLU A 22 -27.03 -18.06 40.39
N PHE A 23 -28.13 -18.14 39.65
CA PHE A 23 -29.37 -17.41 39.94
C PHE A 23 -29.90 -17.76 41.33
N ASP A 24 -30.02 -19.05 41.66
CA ASP A 24 -30.45 -19.53 42.99
C ASP A 24 -29.52 -19.03 44.12
N ALA A 25 -28.21 -18.95 43.86
CA ALA A 25 -27.26 -18.46 44.85
C ALA A 25 -27.42 -16.96 45.10
N VAL A 26 -27.71 -16.19 44.05
CA VAL A 26 -27.93 -14.73 44.14
C VAL A 26 -29.25 -14.40 44.82
N THR A 27 -30.31 -15.15 44.58
CA THR A 27 -31.60 -14.94 45.28
C THR A 27 -31.45 -15.11 46.80
N LEU A 28 -30.66 -16.09 47.26
CA LEU A 28 -30.33 -16.25 48.68
C LEU A 28 -29.58 -15.03 49.26
N ALA A 29 -28.80 -14.33 48.45
CA ALA A 29 -28.08 -13.12 48.86
C ALA A 29 -28.97 -11.87 48.97
N PHE A 30 -30.19 -11.88 48.43
CA PHE A 30 -31.10 -10.73 48.49
C PHE A 30 -31.57 -10.47 49.92
N ASP A 31 -31.68 -9.20 50.30
CA ASP A 31 -32.27 -8.82 51.58
C ASP A 31 -33.81 -8.87 51.51
N GLU A 32 -34.39 -8.61 50.33
CA GLU A 32 -35.83 -8.64 50.05
C GLU A 32 -36.06 -9.04 48.58
N ILE A 33 -37.06 -9.89 48.31
CA ILE A 33 -37.49 -10.28 46.95
C ILE A 33 -38.95 -9.84 46.76
N TRP A 34 -39.26 -9.24 45.62
CA TRP A 34 -40.62 -8.82 45.25
C TRP A 34 -41.19 -9.74 44.19
N ASN A 35 -42.43 -10.20 44.40
CA ASN A 35 -43.15 -10.99 43.41
C ASN A 35 -43.60 -10.08 42.26
N GLU A 36 -43.49 -10.58 41.01
CA GLU A 36 -43.90 -9.83 39.82
C GLU A 36 -45.38 -9.38 39.90
N ASP A 37 -46.27 -10.20 40.49
CA ASP A 37 -47.70 -9.89 40.69
C ASP A 37 -47.98 -8.71 41.64
N GLN A 38 -46.97 -8.27 42.41
CA GLN A 38 -47.11 -7.21 43.41
C GLN A 38 -46.59 -5.85 42.94
N LEU A 39 -46.05 -5.77 41.71
CA LEU A 39 -45.46 -4.55 41.16
C LEU A 39 -46.41 -3.82 40.21
N PRO A 40 -46.41 -2.48 40.18
CA PRO A 40 -47.36 -1.68 39.40
C PRO A 40 -46.98 -1.54 37.91
N PHE A 41 -46.09 -2.38 37.36
CA PHE A 41 -45.56 -2.26 36.00
C PHE A 41 -45.25 -3.63 35.33
N GLU A 42 -45.50 -3.73 34.03
CA GLU A 42 -45.29 -4.94 33.19
C GLU A 42 -44.13 -4.78 32.19
N LYS A 43 -43.53 -5.91 31.73
CA LYS A 43 -42.40 -5.97 30.78
C LYS A 43 -42.71 -5.29 29.44
N THR A 44 -41.69 -4.73 28.78
CA THR A 44 -41.87 -4.17 27.43
C THR A 44 -42.25 -5.28 26.45
N SER A 45 -43.09 -4.97 25.45
CA SER A 45 -43.74 -5.98 24.60
C SER A 45 -42.83 -6.89 23.78
N ASN A 46 -41.53 -6.59 23.69
CA ASN A 46 -40.54 -7.38 22.96
C ASN A 46 -39.46 -8.01 23.87
N ASP A 47 -39.59 -7.86 25.18
CA ASP A 47 -38.66 -8.43 26.16
C ASP A 47 -39.16 -9.79 26.65
N HIS A 48 -38.46 -10.84 26.23
CA HIS A 48 -38.79 -12.23 26.55
C HIS A 48 -38.03 -12.76 27.76
N ASN A 49 -37.24 -11.91 28.43
CA ASN A 49 -36.43 -12.33 29.58
C ASN A 49 -37.28 -12.58 30.84
N SER A 50 -36.79 -13.51 31.65
CA SER A 50 -37.29 -13.76 33.00
C SER A 50 -36.46 -13.00 34.02
N TYR A 51 -37.12 -12.26 34.91
CA TYR A 51 -36.46 -11.46 35.94
C TYR A 51 -36.93 -11.87 37.33
N ALA A 52 -36.04 -11.75 38.31
CA ALA A 52 -36.42 -11.59 39.71
C ALA A 52 -36.06 -10.18 40.15
N LEU A 53 -36.93 -9.55 40.93
CA LEU A 53 -36.76 -8.18 41.38
C LEU A 53 -36.59 -8.18 42.90
N GLY A 54 -35.66 -7.39 43.40
CA GLY A 54 -35.42 -7.35 44.84
C GLY A 54 -34.50 -6.24 45.27
N ARG A 55 -34.12 -6.29 46.54
CA ARG A 55 -33.20 -5.35 47.16
C ARG A 55 -31.96 -6.05 47.67
N LEU A 56 -30.81 -5.45 47.37
CA LEU A 56 -29.53 -5.85 47.92
C LEU A 56 -28.84 -4.61 48.49
N GLY A 57 -28.74 -4.56 49.82
CA GLY A 57 -28.27 -3.39 50.54
C GLY A 57 -29.14 -2.16 50.27
N LYS A 58 -28.52 -1.11 49.72
CA LYS A 58 -29.19 0.16 49.38
C LYS A 58 -29.71 0.23 47.93
N HIS A 59 -29.54 -0.83 47.15
CA HIS A 59 -29.81 -0.82 45.72
C HIS A 59 -31.04 -1.68 45.40
N ASN A 60 -31.91 -1.16 44.53
CA ASN A 60 -32.94 -1.97 43.88
C ASN A 60 -32.28 -2.70 42.70
N VAL A 61 -32.43 -4.02 42.69
CA VAL A 61 -31.70 -4.92 41.79
C VAL A 61 -32.68 -5.69 40.92
N VAL A 62 -32.37 -5.75 39.63
CA VAL A 62 -32.97 -6.70 38.70
C VAL A 62 -32.01 -7.87 38.48
N LEU A 63 -32.48 -9.09 38.75
CA LEU A 63 -31.75 -10.32 38.53
C LEU A 63 -32.24 -10.99 37.25
N LEU A 64 -31.33 -11.20 36.30
CA LEU A 64 -31.57 -11.85 35.02
C LEU A 64 -30.89 -13.22 35.00
N LEU A 65 -31.64 -14.26 34.62
CA LEU A 65 -31.10 -15.54 34.19
C LEU A 65 -31.01 -15.55 32.66
N LEU A 66 -29.82 -15.80 32.11
CA LEU A 66 -29.66 -15.94 30.67
C LEU A 66 -30.41 -17.19 30.17
N PRO A 67 -31.05 -17.14 28.99
CA PRO A 67 -31.75 -18.30 28.43
C PRO A 67 -30.79 -19.42 28.04
N GLU A 68 -29.60 -19.06 27.54
CA GLU A 68 -28.51 -19.96 27.19
C GLU A 68 -27.15 -19.31 27.54
N MET A 69 -26.11 -20.14 27.72
CA MET A 69 -24.73 -19.65 27.91
C MET A 69 -24.15 -19.10 26.60
N GLY A 70 -23.13 -18.25 26.70
CA GLY A 70 -22.41 -17.69 25.55
C GLY A 70 -22.67 -16.20 25.29
N LYS A 71 -21.74 -15.56 24.58
CA LYS A 71 -21.70 -14.10 24.38
C LYS A 71 -22.92 -13.56 23.63
N ILE A 72 -23.40 -14.28 22.61
CA ILE A 72 -24.55 -13.85 21.78
C ILE A 72 -25.84 -13.82 22.60
N SER A 73 -26.11 -14.88 23.35
CA SER A 73 -27.25 -14.96 24.27
C SER A 73 -27.17 -13.88 25.34
N ALA A 74 -25.98 -13.69 25.93
CA ALA A 74 -25.73 -12.66 26.93
C ALA A 74 -25.98 -11.24 26.39
N ALA A 75 -25.50 -10.92 25.19
CA ALA A 75 -25.72 -9.61 24.56
C ALA A 75 -27.21 -9.34 24.29
N SER A 76 -27.91 -10.30 23.66
CA SER A 76 -29.33 -10.18 23.33
C SER A 76 -30.22 -9.99 24.57
N ALA A 77 -29.97 -10.82 25.60
CA ALA A 77 -30.70 -10.71 26.86
C ALA A 77 -30.39 -9.40 27.59
N THR A 78 -29.13 -8.95 27.58
CA THR A 78 -28.72 -7.69 28.23
C THR A 78 -29.27 -6.46 27.50
N ALA A 79 -29.32 -6.47 26.16
CA ALA A 79 -29.93 -5.41 25.36
C ALA A 79 -31.43 -5.27 25.66
N SER A 80 -32.15 -6.40 25.78
CA SER A 80 -33.57 -6.43 26.16
C SER A 80 -33.78 -5.93 27.59
N LEU A 81 -32.90 -6.34 28.52
CA LEU A 81 -32.88 -5.86 29.91
C LEU A 81 -32.67 -4.35 30.00
N ARG A 82 -31.69 -3.79 29.26
CA ARG A 82 -31.44 -2.34 29.20
C ARG A 82 -32.65 -1.57 28.68
N THR A 83 -33.40 -2.17 27.75
CA THR A 83 -34.62 -1.59 27.20
C THR A 83 -35.76 -1.62 28.22
N SER A 84 -35.93 -2.72 28.96
CA SER A 84 -36.97 -2.85 29.98
C SER A 84 -36.69 -2.03 31.25
N PHE A 85 -35.42 -1.85 31.61
CA PHE A 85 -34.96 -1.14 32.81
C PHE A 85 -33.96 -0.05 32.38
N SER A 86 -34.47 1.08 31.89
CA SER A 86 -33.65 2.17 31.35
C SER A 86 -32.83 2.93 32.41
N GLY A 87 -33.10 2.72 33.69
CA GLY A 87 -32.38 3.33 34.81
C GLY A 87 -31.06 2.67 35.18
N LEU A 88 -30.66 1.59 34.48
CA LEU A 88 -29.47 0.80 34.81
C LEU A 88 -28.17 1.60 34.71
N LYS A 89 -27.39 1.59 35.79
CA LYS A 89 -26.07 2.24 35.89
C LYS A 89 -24.92 1.24 35.95
N LEU A 90 -25.21 0.04 36.41
CA LEU A 90 -24.23 -1.02 36.61
C LEU A 90 -24.88 -2.39 36.37
N ALA A 91 -24.23 -3.22 35.56
CA ALA A 91 -24.46 -4.65 35.51
C ALA A 91 -23.33 -5.38 36.24
N ILE A 92 -23.64 -6.42 37.00
CA ILE A 92 -22.65 -7.37 37.49
C ILE A 92 -22.97 -8.73 36.90
N LEU A 93 -22.04 -9.23 36.09
CA LEU A 93 -22.08 -10.62 35.64
C LEU A 93 -21.57 -11.49 36.77
N CYS A 94 -22.49 -12.17 37.45
CA CYS A 94 -22.26 -12.94 38.66
C CYS A 94 -22.33 -14.44 38.34
N GLY A 95 -21.29 -15.19 38.70
CA GLY A 95 -21.32 -16.64 38.42
C GLY A 95 -20.03 -17.38 38.72
N ILE A 96 -19.84 -18.50 38.05
CA ILE A 96 -18.66 -19.36 38.18
C ILE A 96 -17.76 -19.28 36.94
N CYS A 97 -16.46 -19.51 37.13
CA CYS A 97 -15.46 -19.46 36.06
C CYS A 97 -14.36 -20.53 36.25
N GLY A 98 -13.60 -20.75 35.18
CA GLY A 98 -12.34 -21.50 35.25
C GLY A 98 -11.18 -20.57 35.60
N GLY A 99 -10.47 -20.85 36.69
CA GLY A 99 -9.35 -20.02 37.16
C GLY A 99 -8.01 -20.41 36.54
N VAL A 100 -7.12 -19.45 36.37
CA VAL A 100 -5.70 -19.72 36.06
C VAL A 100 -4.98 -19.99 37.39
N PRO A 101 -4.34 -21.16 37.59
CA PRO A 101 -3.86 -21.54 38.92
C PRO A 101 -2.83 -20.60 39.56
N ASN A 102 -1.94 -20.01 38.76
CA ASN A 102 -0.88 -19.10 39.21
C ASN A 102 -0.87 -17.85 38.32
N PRO A 103 -1.86 -16.95 38.47
CA PRO A 103 -1.99 -15.77 37.62
C PRO A 103 -0.84 -14.75 37.81
N PHE A 104 -0.15 -14.80 38.96
CA PHE A 104 0.99 -13.96 39.34
C PHE A 104 2.10 -14.83 39.95
N THR A 105 3.35 -14.34 39.96
CA THR A 105 4.53 -15.14 40.34
C THR A 105 4.54 -15.68 41.77
N ASP A 106 3.69 -15.14 42.68
CA ASP A 106 3.68 -15.52 44.10
C ASP A 106 2.27 -15.79 44.70
N ASP A 107 1.18 -15.65 43.94
CA ASP A 107 -0.20 -15.80 44.45
C ASP A 107 -0.90 -17.01 43.82
N GLU A 108 -0.91 -18.14 44.54
CA GLU A 108 -1.64 -19.35 44.17
C GLU A 108 -3.15 -19.14 44.26
N MET A 109 -3.92 -19.40 43.21
CA MET A 109 -5.40 -19.30 43.16
C MET A 109 -6.04 -20.65 43.48
N LEU A 110 -7.00 -20.71 44.41
CA LEU A 110 -7.69 -21.94 44.85
C LEU A 110 -9.15 -21.98 44.39
N LEU A 111 -9.76 -23.17 44.42
CA LEU A 111 -11.20 -23.31 44.15
C LEU A 111 -12.02 -22.58 45.22
N GLY A 112 -13.00 -21.79 44.77
CA GLY A 112 -13.81 -20.91 45.59
C GLY A 112 -13.24 -19.51 45.79
N ASP A 113 -12.02 -19.19 45.33
CA ASP A 113 -11.55 -17.81 45.31
C ASP A 113 -12.34 -16.96 44.29
N VAL A 114 -12.29 -15.65 44.46
CA VAL A 114 -13.12 -14.68 43.73
C VAL A 114 -12.28 -13.92 42.70
N ILE A 115 -12.82 -13.80 41.50
CA ILE A 115 -12.30 -13.02 40.39
C ILE A 115 -13.15 -11.77 40.22
N ILE A 116 -12.49 -10.61 40.17
CA ILE A 116 -13.10 -9.33 39.81
C ILE A 116 -12.40 -8.78 38.56
N SER A 117 -13.13 -8.61 37.46
CA SER A 117 -12.54 -8.13 36.21
C SER A 117 -12.03 -6.70 36.32
N LYS A 118 -10.77 -6.48 35.95
CA LYS A 118 -10.19 -5.16 35.67
C LYS A 118 -10.34 -4.77 34.19
N SER A 119 -10.24 -5.77 33.32
CA SER A 119 -10.38 -5.70 31.87
C SER A 119 -10.90 -7.04 31.35
N LEU A 120 -11.35 -7.04 30.11
CA LEU A 120 -11.87 -8.23 29.44
C LEU A 120 -11.20 -8.39 28.09
N VAL A 121 -10.88 -9.63 27.73
CA VAL A 121 -10.24 -10.01 26.47
C VAL A 121 -11.06 -11.10 25.81
N GLN A 122 -11.52 -10.86 24.59
CA GLN A 122 -12.14 -11.90 23.79
C GLN A 122 -11.03 -12.72 23.10
N TYR A 123 -10.57 -13.80 23.75
CA TYR A 123 -9.37 -14.52 23.35
C TYR A 123 -9.57 -15.40 22.11
N ASP A 124 -10.82 -15.74 21.78
CA ASP A 124 -11.19 -16.54 20.61
C ASP A 124 -11.79 -15.69 19.47
N PHE A 125 -11.61 -14.37 19.52
CA PHE A 125 -11.97 -13.48 18.42
C PHE A 125 -10.75 -13.10 17.59
N GLY A 126 -10.67 -13.61 16.38
CA GLY A 126 -9.41 -13.61 15.64
C GLY A 126 -9.47 -14.33 14.32
N ARG A 127 -8.29 -14.52 13.72
CA ARG A 127 -8.07 -15.23 12.47
C ARG A 127 -7.36 -16.55 12.78
N GLN A 128 -7.92 -17.66 12.32
CA GLN A 128 -7.26 -18.96 12.40
C GLN A 128 -6.31 -19.14 11.20
N TYR A 129 -5.04 -19.40 11.47
CA TYR A 129 -4.02 -19.81 10.50
C TYR A 129 -3.64 -21.29 10.78
N ASP A 130 -3.02 -21.96 9.81
CA ASP A 130 -2.70 -23.40 9.86
C ASP A 130 -2.01 -23.88 11.15
N ARG A 131 -1.23 -23.01 11.81
CA ARG A 131 -0.49 -23.34 13.05
C ARG A 131 -0.71 -22.37 14.20
N ARG A 132 -1.56 -21.35 14.03
CA ARG A 132 -1.79 -20.36 15.08
C ARG A 132 -3.15 -19.70 14.93
N PHE A 133 -3.77 -19.41 16.06
CA PHE A 133 -4.86 -18.44 16.11
C PHE A 133 -4.23 -17.06 16.39
N ALA A 134 -4.49 -16.07 15.55
CA ALA A 134 -4.09 -14.69 15.83
C ALA A 134 -5.33 -13.90 16.22
N ARG A 135 -5.38 -13.45 17.48
CA ARG A 135 -6.45 -12.61 17.99
C ARG A 135 -6.52 -11.31 17.19
N LYS A 136 -7.74 -10.82 16.94
CA LYS A 136 -7.96 -9.45 16.47
C LYS A 136 -7.82 -8.51 17.67
N ASP A 137 -6.77 -7.71 17.69
CA ASP A 137 -6.38 -6.86 18.82
C ASP A 137 -6.33 -5.37 18.46
N THR A 138 -7.00 -4.97 17.36
CA THR A 138 -7.16 -3.57 17.00
C THR A 138 -8.03 -2.83 18.03
N VAL A 139 -8.01 -1.49 18.00
CA VAL A 139 -8.86 -0.69 18.90
C VAL A 139 -10.35 -0.93 18.64
N GLU A 140 -10.73 -1.22 17.40
CA GLU A 140 -12.13 -1.53 17.02
C GLU A 140 -12.57 -2.92 17.50
N ASP A 141 -11.63 -3.86 17.65
CA ASP A 141 -11.90 -5.24 18.05
C ASP A 141 -11.75 -5.46 19.57
N ASN A 142 -11.28 -4.45 20.32
CA ASN A 142 -11.10 -4.52 21.76
C ASN A 142 -12.28 -3.89 22.50
N LEU A 143 -12.74 -4.59 23.55
CA LEU A 143 -13.79 -4.09 24.43
C LEU A 143 -13.33 -2.83 25.17
N GLY A 144 -14.22 -1.85 25.27
CA GLY A 144 -13.96 -0.57 25.90
C GLY A 144 -13.56 -0.68 27.38
N ARG A 145 -12.84 0.35 27.88
CA ARG A 145 -12.48 0.42 29.31
C ARG A 145 -13.74 0.69 30.15
N PRO A 146 -13.85 0.10 31.37
CA PRO A 146 -14.94 0.44 32.28
C PRO A 146 -15.00 1.94 32.60
N SER A 147 -16.18 2.39 33.00
CA SER A 147 -16.41 3.78 33.42
C SER A 147 -15.44 4.20 34.54
N LYS A 148 -15.17 5.51 34.65
CA LYS A 148 -14.24 6.04 35.66
C LYS A 148 -14.64 5.66 37.09
N GLU A 149 -15.94 5.59 37.37
CA GLU A 149 -16.50 5.16 38.65
C GLU A 149 -16.16 3.69 38.96
N ILE A 150 -16.40 2.79 38.01
CA ILE A 150 -16.07 1.37 38.12
C ILE A 150 -14.56 1.16 38.27
N ARG A 151 -13.74 1.87 37.48
CA ARG A 151 -12.28 1.80 37.57
C ARG A 151 -11.75 2.27 38.92
N SER A 152 -12.34 3.33 39.49
CA SER A 152 -11.98 3.83 40.83
C SER A 152 -12.32 2.80 41.92
N LEU A 153 -13.48 2.14 41.80
CA LEU A 153 -13.89 1.07 42.69
C LEU A 153 -12.92 -0.12 42.64
N ILE A 154 -12.63 -0.64 41.45
CA ILE A 154 -11.72 -1.77 41.22
C ILE A 154 -10.30 -1.44 41.67
N ALA A 155 -9.79 -0.23 41.36
CA ALA A 155 -8.49 0.23 41.84
C ALA A 155 -8.41 0.19 43.38
N GLY A 156 -9.52 0.52 44.06
CA GLY A 156 -9.63 0.34 45.50
C GLY A 156 -9.35 -1.09 45.94
N PHE A 157 -9.92 -2.09 45.28
CA PHE A 157 -9.75 -3.51 45.61
C PHE A 157 -8.35 -4.06 45.34
N THR A 158 -7.50 -3.33 44.60
CA THR A 158 -6.07 -3.68 44.46
C THR A 158 -5.24 -3.32 45.69
N THR A 159 -5.74 -2.45 46.58
CA THR A 159 -5.05 -2.07 47.81
C THR A 159 -5.24 -3.13 48.89
N ARG A 160 -4.17 -3.50 49.60
CA ARG A 160 -4.21 -4.53 50.66
C ARG A 160 -5.31 -4.30 51.70
N LEU A 161 -5.49 -3.05 52.15
CA LEU A 161 -6.49 -2.70 53.15
C LEU A 161 -7.92 -2.94 52.66
N LYS A 162 -8.28 -2.39 51.48
CA LYS A 162 -9.65 -2.53 50.95
C LYS A 162 -9.92 -3.94 50.47
N ARG A 163 -8.92 -4.65 49.93
CA ARG A 163 -9.03 -6.07 49.56
C ARG A 163 -9.37 -6.93 50.79
N ASN A 164 -8.57 -6.85 51.85
CA ASN A 164 -8.79 -7.64 53.07
C ASN A 164 -10.14 -7.35 53.73
N ASN A 165 -10.60 -6.09 53.68
CA ASN A 165 -11.91 -5.71 54.17
C ASN A 165 -13.04 -6.30 53.31
N LEU A 166 -12.86 -6.32 51.99
CA LEU A 166 -13.83 -6.91 51.07
C LEU A 166 -13.88 -8.43 51.25
N GLU A 167 -12.74 -9.12 51.29
CA GLU A 167 -12.65 -10.56 51.56
C GLU A 167 -13.36 -10.96 52.86
N ARG A 168 -13.22 -10.15 53.93
CA ARG A 168 -13.89 -10.42 55.21
C ARG A 168 -15.39 -10.29 55.07
N ARG A 169 -15.82 -9.25 54.37
CA ARG A 169 -17.24 -8.99 54.11
C ARG A 169 -17.87 -10.08 53.26
N ILE A 170 -17.14 -10.62 52.28
CA ILE A 170 -17.58 -11.77 51.47
C ILE A 170 -17.81 -12.98 52.35
N ALA A 171 -16.88 -13.30 53.26
CA ALA A 171 -17.04 -14.43 54.18
C ALA A 171 -18.27 -14.27 55.09
N GLU A 172 -18.52 -13.07 55.63
CA GLU A 172 -19.71 -12.78 56.44
C GLU A 172 -21.02 -12.95 55.66
N ILE A 173 -21.07 -12.51 54.40
CA ILE A 173 -22.26 -12.65 53.55
C ILE A 173 -22.43 -14.12 53.13
N LEU A 174 -21.34 -14.84 52.85
CA LEU A 174 -21.37 -16.26 52.51
C LEU A 174 -21.96 -17.10 53.65
N ASP A 175 -21.56 -16.82 54.90
CA ASP A 175 -22.15 -17.47 56.08
C ASP A 175 -23.67 -17.20 56.16
N ARG A 176 -24.14 -15.99 55.81
CA ARG A 176 -25.57 -15.66 55.76
C ARG A 176 -26.29 -16.43 54.64
N VAL A 177 -25.71 -16.49 53.44
CA VAL A 177 -26.26 -17.21 52.29
C VAL A 177 -26.38 -18.70 52.60
N GLN A 178 -25.34 -19.30 53.20
CA GLN A 178 -25.37 -20.70 53.64
C GLN A 178 -26.37 -20.94 54.78
N GLY A 179 -26.51 -19.98 55.70
CA GLY A 179 -27.53 -20.02 56.76
C GLY A 179 -28.96 -19.99 56.23
N LYS A 180 -29.27 -19.11 55.27
CA LYS A 180 -30.59 -19.09 54.60
C LYS A 180 -30.86 -20.38 53.82
N ALA A 181 -29.84 -20.90 53.12
CA ALA A 181 -29.97 -22.18 52.44
C ALA A 181 -30.29 -23.33 53.41
N LEU A 182 -29.78 -23.28 54.65
CA LEU A 182 -30.16 -24.24 55.70
C LEU A 182 -31.63 -24.07 56.11
N GLU A 183 -32.12 -22.84 56.28
CA GLU A 183 -33.53 -22.55 56.60
C GLU A 183 -34.49 -23.03 55.51
N GLU A 184 -34.09 -22.92 54.23
CA GLU A 184 -34.85 -23.40 53.06
C GLU A 184 -34.66 -24.91 52.76
N GLY A 185 -33.95 -25.66 53.62
CA GLY A 185 -33.80 -27.12 53.50
C GLY A 185 -32.73 -27.59 52.50
N CYS A 186 -31.85 -26.70 52.03
CA CYS A 186 -30.82 -26.94 51.02
C CYS A 186 -29.40 -27.13 51.59
N TRP A 187 -29.29 -27.66 52.82
CA TRP A 187 -28.07 -27.66 53.67
C TRP A 187 -26.75 -28.09 53.00
N THR A 188 -26.75 -29.17 52.21
CA THR A 188 -25.52 -29.71 51.61
C THR A 188 -25.12 -29.02 50.31
N LYS A 189 -26.01 -28.24 49.68
CA LYS A 189 -25.81 -27.72 48.32
C LYS A 189 -24.66 -26.71 48.25
N TYR A 190 -24.62 -25.75 49.17
CA TYR A 190 -23.66 -24.64 49.15
C TYR A 190 -22.51 -24.77 50.18
N SER A 191 -22.36 -25.95 50.79
CA SER A 191 -21.26 -26.22 51.72
C SER A 191 -19.93 -26.31 50.99
N ARG A 192 -18.86 -25.85 51.62
CA ARG A 192 -17.50 -25.94 51.04
C ARG A 192 -17.08 -27.42 50.93
N PRO A 193 -16.63 -27.89 49.76
CA PRO A 193 -16.00 -29.21 49.65
C PRO A 193 -14.72 -29.32 50.48
N ALA A 194 -14.31 -30.55 50.81
CA ALA A 194 -13.10 -30.78 51.59
C ALA A 194 -11.83 -30.29 50.84
N SER A 195 -10.84 -29.79 51.59
CA SER A 195 -9.64 -29.16 51.01
C SER A 195 -8.80 -30.11 50.13
N ASP A 196 -8.85 -31.41 50.40
CA ASP A 196 -8.21 -32.46 49.60
C ASP A 196 -8.87 -32.71 48.25
N GLN A 197 -10.04 -32.10 48.00
CA GLN A 197 -10.76 -32.16 46.72
C GLN A 197 -10.41 -31.00 45.78
N ASP A 198 -9.52 -30.09 46.20
CA ASP A 198 -8.91 -29.07 45.33
C ASP A 198 -7.63 -29.65 44.71
N VAL A 199 -7.80 -30.35 43.60
CA VAL A 199 -6.75 -31.11 42.91
C VAL A 199 -6.40 -30.45 41.59
N LEU A 200 -5.10 -30.17 41.39
CA LEU A 200 -4.54 -29.61 40.16
C LEU A 200 -3.45 -30.54 39.62
N PHE A 201 -3.52 -30.91 38.34
CA PHE A 201 -2.50 -31.69 37.66
C PHE A 201 -1.55 -30.80 36.84
N LYS A 202 -0.39 -31.33 36.47
CA LYS A 202 0.53 -30.67 35.51
C LYS A 202 -0.20 -30.34 34.19
N PRO A 203 0.11 -29.22 33.52
CA PRO A 203 -0.63 -28.79 32.33
C PRO A 203 -0.63 -29.77 31.14
N ASN A 204 0.43 -30.57 31.01
CA ASN A 204 0.58 -31.56 29.94
C ASN A 204 0.06 -32.95 30.34
N TYR A 205 -0.63 -33.07 31.48
CA TYR A 205 -1.16 -34.34 31.94
C TYR A 205 -2.44 -34.70 31.17
N LEU A 206 -2.41 -35.82 30.44
CA LEU A 206 -3.55 -36.31 29.68
C LEU A 206 -4.46 -37.20 30.53
N HIS A 207 -5.70 -36.76 30.75
CA HIS A 207 -6.72 -37.51 31.50
C HIS A 207 -7.33 -38.60 30.62
N ARG A 208 -6.94 -39.86 30.86
CA ARG A 208 -7.32 -41.02 30.04
C ARG A 208 -7.58 -42.26 30.90
N HIS A 209 -8.27 -43.26 30.33
CA HIS A 209 -8.43 -44.57 30.98
C HIS A 209 -7.06 -45.27 31.09
N ARG A 210 -6.61 -45.54 32.32
CA ARG A 210 -5.31 -46.19 32.57
C ARG A 210 -5.39 -47.71 32.65
N GLU A 211 -6.54 -48.24 33.02
CA GLU A 211 -6.82 -49.67 32.95
C GLU A 211 -7.67 -49.96 31.72
N LYS A 212 -7.59 -51.18 31.17
CA LYS A 212 -8.62 -51.68 30.26
C LYS A 212 -9.93 -51.69 31.04
N SER A 213 -10.68 -50.60 30.92
CA SER A 213 -11.96 -50.45 31.61
C SER A 213 -12.85 -51.65 31.27
N ALA A 214 -13.83 -51.94 32.13
CA ALA A 214 -14.79 -53.03 31.94
C ALA A 214 -15.58 -52.96 30.60
N TYR A 215 -15.38 -51.91 29.81
CA TYR A 215 -15.97 -51.63 28.49
C TYR A 215 -14.93 -51.77 27.35
N GLY A 216 -14.31 -52.94 27.20
CA GLY A 216 -13.49 -53.26 26.02
C GLY A 216 -12.28 -52.35 25.78
N ALA A 217 -11.56 -52.58 24.68
CA ALA A 217 -10.38 -51.79 24.31
C ALA A 217 -10.79 -50.38 23.86
N CYS A 218 -10.84 -49.39 24.77
CA CYS A 218 -10.83 -47.99 24.32
C CYS A 218 -9.49 -47.71 23.67
N GLY A 219 -9.48 -47.03 22.51
CA GLY A 219 -8.26 -46.65 21.79
C GLY A 219 -7.46 -45.55 22.49
N CYS A 220 -7.53 -45.45 23.82
CA CYS A 220 -6.83 -44.45 24.61
C CYS A 220 -5.34 -44.82 24.71
N ASP A 221 -4.44 -43.89 24.42
CA ASP A 221 -2.98 -44.08 24.50
C ASP A 221 -2.30 -42.85 25.15
N ASP A 222 -0.97 -42.79 25.13
CA ASP A 222 -0.19 -41.74 25.83
C ASP A 222 -0.40 -40.35 25.20
N SER A 223 -0.91 -40.30 23.98
CA SER A 223 -1.16 -39.09 23.18
C SER A 223 -2.65 -38.79 22.96
N TYR A 224 -3.54 -39.74 23.25
CA TYR A 224 -4.96 -39.65 22.94
C TYR A 224 -5.87 -40.14 24.08
N ALA A 225 -6.86 -39.31 24.45
CA ALA A 225 -7.94 -39.67 25.35
C ALA A 225 -9.26 -39.78 24.56
N CYS A 226 -10.00 -40.88 24.74
CA CYS A 226 -11.29 -41.03 24.08
C CYS A 226 -12.36 -40.10 24.67
N GLU A 227 -13.45 -39.87 23.93
CA GLU A 227 -14.56 -39.02 24.36
C GLU A 227 -15.13 -39.41 25.73
N ALA A 228 -15.28 -40.72 26.01
CA ALA A 228 -15.72 -41.18 27.32
C ALA A 228 -14.75 -40.80 28.45
N ALA A 229 -13.44 -40.77 28.19
CA ALA A 229 -12.46 -40.32 29.17
C ALA A 229 -12.52 -38.81 29.42
N LEU A 230 -12.82 -38.00 28.38
CA LEU A 230 -12.97 -36.55 28.50
C LEU A 230 -14.17 -36.13 29.38
N HIS A 231 -15.11 -37.04 29.63
CA HIS A 231 -16.28 -36.81 30.47
C HIS A 231 -16.22 -37.51 31.84
N ALA A 232 -15.22 -38.37 32.07
CA ALA A 232 -15.04 -39.12 33.31
C ALA A 232 -14.24 -38.31 34.35
N SER A 233 -14.49 -38.58 35.63
CA SER A 233 -13.76 -38.00 36.76
C SER A 233 -12.37 -38.61 36.92
N CYS A 234 -11.45 -37.89 37.58
CA CYS A 234 -10.12 -38.42 37.88
C CYS A 234 -10.14 -39.70 38.74
N GLU A 235 -11.17 -39.85 39.59
CA GLU A 235 -11.40 -41.06 40.39
C GLU A 235 -11.75 -42.26 39.49
N GLU A 236 -12.65 -42.08 38.52
CA GLU A 236 -13.05 -43.11 37.54
C GLU A 236 -11.90 -43.48 36.59
N LEU A 237 -11.12 -42.48 36.18
CA LEU A 237 -9.95 -42.66 35.31
C LEU A 237 -8.73 -43.24 36.04
N LYS A 238 -8.75 -43.25 37.37
CA LYS A 238 -7.60 -43.59 38.24
C LYS A 238 -6.36 -42.77 37.87
N CYS A 239 -6.52 -41.45 37.78
CA CYS A 239 -5.43 -40.54 37.43
C CYS A 239 -4.27 -40.63 38.44
N ASP A 240 -3.06 -40.36 37.94
CA ASP A 240 -1.80 -40.59 38.65
C ASP A 240 -1.42 -39.40 39.50
N LEU A 241 -1.48 -39.64 40.80
CA LEU A 241 -1.31 -38.62 41.82
C LEU A 241 0.12 -38.03 41.81
N ASP A 242 1.11 -38.71 41.22
CA ASP A 242 2.49 -38.20 41.10
C ASP A 242 2.59 -36.98 40.15
N TYR A 243 1.58 -36.76 39.31
CA TYR A 243 1.48 -35.61 38.41
C TYR A 243 0.68 -34.44 39.01
N GLN A 244 0.22 -34.57 40.26
CA GLN A 244 -0.42 -33.46 40.97
C GLN A 244 0.59 -32.38 41.33
N LEU A 245 0.16 -31.12 41.22
CA LEU A 245 0.94 -29.98 41.67
C LEU A 245 0.65 -29.71 43.14
N PRO A 246 1.68 -29.48 43.98
CA PRO A 246 1.49 -29.19 45.39
C PRO A 246 0.73 -27.88 45.58
N ARG A 247 -0.15 -27.84 46.58
CA ARG A 247 -1.01 -26.68 46.88
C ARG A 247 -0.54 -25.98 48.14
N ARG A 248 0.41 -25.06 48.01
CA ARG A 248 1.15 -24.44 49.13
C ARG A 248 0.22 -23.74 50.14
N ARG A 249 -0.82 -23.03 49.68
CA ARG A 249 -1.80 -22.36 50.55
C ARG A 249 -2.59 -23.36 51.39
N LEU A 250 -2.87 -24.56 50.86
CA LEU A 250 -3.56 -25.63 51.59
C LEU A 250 -2.59 -26.36 52.54
N GLU A 251 -1.36 -26.61 52.12
CA GLU A 251 -0.30 -27.20 52.97
C GLU A 251 0.02 -26.32 54.19
N ILE A 252 0.18 -25.02 53.99
CA ILE A 252 0.43 -24.04 55.08
C ILE A 252 -0.74 -24.03 56.08
N GLN A 253 -1.98 -24.16 55.60
CA GLN A 253 -3.16 -24.21 56.47
C GLN A 253 -3.23 -25.51 57.28
N ALA A 254 -2.87 -26.63 56.66
CA ALA A 254 -2.77 -27.92 57.35
C ALA A 254 -1.68 -27.90 58.44
N VAL A 255 -0.53 -27.26 58.19
CA VAL A 255 0.58 -27.14 59.15
C VAL A 255 0.28 -26.18 60.30
N ASN A 256 -0.46 -25.09 60.07
CA ASN A 256 -0.82 -24.09 61.09
C ASN A 256 -1.93 -24.55 62.06
N GLY A 257 -2.27 -25.84 62.11
CA GLY A 257 -3.21 -26.40 63.08
C GLY A 257 -4.68 -26.07 62.82
N GLN A 258 -5.03 -25.58 61.62
CA GLN A 258 -6.42 -25.52 61.18
C GLN A 258 -6.81 -26.88 60.60
N GLY A 259 -7.12 -27.83 61.49
CA GLY A 259 -7.63 -29.15 61.10
C GLY A 259 -8.92 -29.07 60.28
N PRO A 260 -9.33 -30.17 59.60
CA PRO A 260 -10.52 -30.20 58.77
C PRO A 260 -11.76 -30.03 59.65
N GLY A 261 -12.28 -28.80 59.74
CA GLY A 261 -13.57 -28.54 60.39
C GLY A 261 -13.76 -27.24 61.15
N ILE A 262 -12.78 -26.33 61.29
CA ILE A 262 -13.01 -25.11 62.09
C ILE A 262 -12.48 -23.84 61.40
N LYS A 263 -13.45 -23.07 60.89
CA LYS A 263 -13.44 -21.80 60.12
C LYS A 263 -13.29 -21.95 58.60
N PRO A 264 -14.26 -21.42 57.80
CA PRO A 264 -14.13 -21.39 56.36
C PRO A 264 -12.91 -20.54 55.99
N GLN A 265 -12.08 -21.06 55.09
CA GLN A 265 -11.01 -20.28 54.49
C GLN A 265 -11.64 -19.06 53.84
N GLN A 266 -11.20 -17.89 54.26
CA GLN A 266 -11.63 -16.63 53.67
C GLN A 266 -11.24 -16.65 52.18
N PRO A 267 -12.21 -16.54 51.25
CA PRO A 267 -11.92 -16.53 49.82
C PRO A 267 -11.03 -15.32 49.51
N GLN A 268 -9.98 -15.53 48.73
CA GLN A 268 -9.12 -14.45 48.28
C GLN A 268 -9.67 -13.80 47.02
N ILE A 269 -9.38 -12.51 46.85
CA ILE A 269 -9.83 -11.74 45.68
C ILE A 269 -8.67 -11.50 44.73
N PHE A 270 -8.86 -11.93 43.49
CA PHE A 270 -7.95 -11.68 42.37
C PHE A 270 -8.58 -10.67 41.41
N THR A 271 -7.87 -9.57 41.19
CA THR A 271 -8.29 -8.51 40.25
C THR A 271 -7.38 -8.52 39.03
N GLY A 272 -7.91 -8.76 37.84
CA GLY A 272 -7.08 -8.90 36.63
C GLY A 272 -7.89 -8.97 35.35
N CYS A 273 -7.23 -9.34 34.25
CA CYS A 273 -7.89 -9.51 32.96
C CYS A 273 -8.65 -10.84 32.93
N VAL A 274 -9.91 -10.82 32.50
CA VAL A 274 -10.70 -12.03 32.29
C VAL A 274 -10.73 -12.35 30.80
N GLY A 275 -10.66 -13.63 30.44
CA GLY A 275 -10.81 -14.13 29.08
C GLY A 275 -12.25 -14.55 28.82
N SER A 276 -12.90 -13.95 27.83
CA SER A 276 -14.26 -14.30 27.39
C SER A 276 -14.22 -15.01 26.05
N GLY A 277 -14.94 -16.13 25.90
CA GLY A 277 -14.97 -16.88 24.64
C GLY A 277 -16.23 -17.70 24.43
N ASP A 278 -16.53 -18.05 23.17
CA ASP A 278 -17.58 -19.03 22.82
C ASP A 278 -17.08 -20.48 22.96
N THR A 279 -15.76 -20.66 23.14
CA THR A 279 -15.15 -21.98 23.38
C THR A 279 -14.89 -22.21 24.88
N VAL A 280 -15.39 -23.32 25.43
CA VAL A 280 -15.05 -23.71 26.82
C VAL A 280 -13.58 -24.13 26.88
N MET A 281 -12.76 -23.42 27.64
CA MET A 281 -11.36 -23.82 27.87
C MET A 281 -11.30 -25.12 28.70
N LYS A 282 -10.80 -26.19 28.06
CA LYS A 282 -10.62 -27.54 28.63
C LYS A 282 -9.19 -28.09 28.44
N SER A 283 -8.24 -27.26 28.03
CA SER A 283 -6.85 -27.66 27.82
C SER A 283 -5.96 -26.83 28.72
N ALA A 284 -5.32 -27.47 29.70
CA ALA A 284 -4.44 -26.77 30.65
C ALA A 284 -3.23 -26.14 29.95
N ALA A 285 -2.63 -26.82 28.97
CA ALA A 285 -1.53 -26.27 28.18
C ALA A 285 -1.97 -25.05 27.35
N HIS A 286 -3.13 -25.13 26.69
CA HIS A 286 -3.65 -24.01 25.89
C HIS A 286 -4.10 -22.84 26.77
N ARG A 287 -4.72 -23.13 27.93
CA ARG A 287 -5.03 -22.16 28.98
C ARG A 287 -3.79 -21.38 29.39
N ASP A 288 -2.71 -22.06 29.73
CA ASP A 288 -1.48 -21.41 30.22
C ASP A 288 -0.84 -20.56 29.11
N GLN A 289 -0.85 -21.05 27.87
CA GLN A 289 -0.41 -20.28 26.71
C GLN A 289 -1.21 -18.98 26.56
N VAL A 290 -2.54 -19.08 26.42
CA VAL A 290 -3.44 -17.92 26.22
C VAL A 290 -3.41 -16.97 27.42
N ALA A 291 -3.32 -17.51 28.64
CA ALA A 291 -3.20 -16.73 29.86
C ALA A 291 -1.90 -15.92 29.90
N SER A 292 -0.77 -16.53 29.52
CA SER A 292 0.52 -15.84 29.47
C SER A 292 0.57 -14.78 28.37
N GLU A 293 -0.05 -15.04 27.22
CA GLU A 293 -0.05 -14.14 26.06
C GLU A 293 -0.91 -12.89 26.30
N HIS A 294 -2.02 -13.02 27.02
CA HIS A 294 -2.99 -11.93 27.21
C HIS A 294 -3.14 -11.45 28.66
N GLY A 295 -2.33 -11.97 29.58
CA GLY A 295 -2.41 -11.64 31.01
C GLY A 295 -3.76 -12.01 31.65
N ILE A 296 -4.38 -13.10 31.17
CA ILE A 296 -5.70 -13.57 31.66
C ILE A 296 -5.53 -14.32 32.98
N ILE A 297 -6.42 -14.06 33.94
CA ILE A 297 -6.45 -14.72 35.26
C ILE A 297 -7.60 -15.72 35.41
N ALA A 298 -8.61 -15.66 34.55
CA ALA A 298 -9.75 -16.56 34.55
C ALA A 298 -10.48 -16.56 33.21
N PHE A 299 -11.17 -17.66 32.89
CA PHE A 299 -11.92 -17.89 31.66
C PHE A 299 -13.41 -18.03 31.94
N GLU A 300 -14.22 -17.35 31.14
CA GLU A 300 -15.69 -17.38 31.17
C GLU A 300 -16.28 -17.16 29.76
N MET A 301 -17.61 -17.21 29.58
CA MET A 301 -18.22 -17.28 28.25
C MET A 301 -19.28 -16.23 27.95
N GLU A 302 -19.59 -15.31 28.86
CA GLU A 302 -20.72 -14.38 28.71
C GLU A 302 -20.27 -12.91 28.70
N GLY A 303 -19.15 -12.63 29.36
CA GLY A 303 -18.66 -11.30 29.69
C GLY A 303 -18.64 -10.34 28.51
N ALA A 304 -18.12 -10.75 27.36
CA ALA A 304 -17.97 -9.84 26.22
C ALA A 304 -19.32 -9.33 25.72
N GLY A 305 -20.34 -10.20 25.68
CA GLY A 305 -21.69 -9.80 25.27
C GLY A 305 -22.37 -8.84 26.24
N VAL A 306 -22.16 -9.01 27.55
CA VAL A 306 -22.71 -8.09 28.56
C VAL A 306 -21.97 -6.75 28.55
N TRP A 307 -20.65 -6.79 28.37
CA TRP A 307 -19.75 -5.64 28.48
C TRP A 307 -20.00 -4.56 27.43
N ASP A 308 -20.49 -4.96 26.24
CA ASP A 308 -20.84 -4.04 25.16
C ASP A 308 -22.19 -3.34 25.35
N GLU A 309 -23.09 -3.90 26.19
CA GLU A 309 -24.45 -3.37 26.33
C GLU A 309 -24.63 -2.42 27.53
N VAL A 310 -24.03 -2.73 28.68
CA VAL A 310 -24.20 -1.97 29.93
C VAL A 310 -22.87 -1.91 30.67
N PRO A 311 -22.53 -0.79 31.35
CA PRO A 311 -21.34 -0.73 32.21
C PRO A 311 -21.28 -1.93 33.17
N CYS A 312 -20.31 -2.82 32.97
CA CYS A 312 -20.28 -4.14 33.60
C CYS A 312 -19.08 -4.33 34.55
N ILE A 313 -19.27 -5.09 35.61
CA ILE A 313 -18.21 -5.71 36.40
C ILE A 313 -18.45 -7.23 36.38
N ILE A 314 -17.46 -8.02 35.98
CA ILE A 314 -17.53 -9.47 36.11
C ILE A 314 -17.05 -9.85 37.51
N VAL A 315 -17.93 -10.49 38.27
CA VAL A 315 -17.64 -11.05 39.59
C VAL A 315 -17.92 -12.54 39.53
N LYS A 316 -16.88 -13.34 39.38
CA LYS A 316 -17.01 -14.80 39.30
C LYS A 316 -16.20 -15.48 40.40
N ALA A 317 -16.58 -16.69 40.77
CA ALA A 317 -15.77 -17.53 41.66
C ALA A 317 -15.24 -18.75 40.91
N VAL A 318 -14.08 -19.23 41.31
CA VAL A 318 -13.37 -20.33 40.64
C VAL A 318 -14.03 -21.66 41.00
N CYS A 319 -14.55 -22.39 40.02
CA CYS A 319 -15.11 -23.73 40.22
C CYS A 319 -14.27 -24.87 39.61
N ASP A 320 -13.38 -24.54 38.68
CA ASP A 320 -12.39 -25.42 38.08
C ASP A 320 -11.17 -24.59 37.61
N TYR A 321 -10.15 -25.24 37.07
CA TYR A 321 -8.92 -24.56 36.61
C TYR A 321 -8.84 -24.38 35.10
N ALA A 322 -9.98 -24.26 34.40
CA ALA A 322 -10.03 -24.13 32.94
C ALA A 322 -9.24 -25.25 32.21
N ASP A 323 -9.30 -26.47 32.73
CA ASP A 323 -8.69 -27.66 32.16
C ASP A 323 -9.74 -28.75 31.91
N SER A 324 -9.29 -29.92 31.48
CA SER A 324 -10.16 -31.08 31.25
C SER A 324 -10.73 -31.64 32.56
N HIS A 325 -10.16 -31.28 33.71
CA HIS A 325 -10.57 -31.77 35.02
C HIS A 325 -11.68 -30.90 35.62
N LYS A 326 -12.91 -31.10 35.14
CA LYS A 326 -14.08 -30.37 35.62
C LYS A 326 -14.59 -30.95 36.94
N ASN A 327 -14.48 -30.18 38.03
CA ASN A 327 -15.00 -30.58 39.34
C ASN A 327 -16.37 -29.94 39.63
N LYS A 328 -17.45 -30.65 39.28
CA LYS A 328 -18.82 -30.18 39.51
C LYS A 328 -19.17 -30.00 41.00
N LYS A 329 -18.44 -30.63 41.93
CA LYS A 329 -18.72 -30.53 43.38
C LYS A 329 -18.52 -29.11 43.91
N TRP A 330 -17.68 -28.30 43.27
CA TRP A 330 -17.38 -26.93 43.68
C TRP A 330 -18.34 -25.87 43.12
N GLN A 331 -19.15 -26.19 42.11
CA GLN A 331 -19.96 -25.19 41.39
C GLN A 331 -20.93 -24.44 42.30
N ASN A 332 -21.68 -25.15 43.15
CA ASN A 332 -22.63 -24.50 44.06
C ASN A 332 -21.91 -23.61 45.09
N PHE A 333 -20.84 -24.11 45.73
CA PHE A 333 -20.07 -23.32 46.68
C PHE A 333 -19.45 -22.06 46.03
N ALA A 334 -18.88 -22.22 44.84
CA ALA A 334 -18.35 -21.10 44.06
C ALA A 334 -19.46 -20.11 43.71
N ALA A 335 -20.63 -20.56 43.25
CA ALA A 335 -21.77 -19.69 42.96
C ALA A 335 -22.24 -18.89 44.18
N ALA A 336 -22.36 -19.52 45.36
CA ALA A 336 -22.65 -18.82 46.60
C ALA A 336 -21.57 -17.80 46.98
N THR A 337 -20.30 -18.14 46.72
CA THR A 337 -19.17 -17.24 46.97
C THR A 337 -19.18 -16.04 46.01
N ALA A 338 -19.51 -16.26 44.72
CA ALA A 338 -19.67 -15.20 43.73
C ALA A 338 -20.86 -14.29 44.05
N ALA A 339 -22.00 -14.84 44.45
CA ALA A 339 -23.17 -14.07 44.90
C ALA A 339 -22.83 -13.20 46.10
N SER A 340 -22.10 -13.76 47.07
CA SER A 340 -21.62 -13.03 48.26
C SER A 340 -20.62 -11.93 47.89
N ALA A 341 -19.77 -12.17 46.89
CA ALA A 341 -18.86 -11.19 46.33
C ALA A 341 -19.58 -10.04 45.61
N ALA A 342 -20.56 -10.35 44.76
CA ALA A 342 -21.37 -9.37 44.07
C ALA A 342 -22.09 -8.46 45.08
N ALA A 343 -22.67 -9.07 46.14
CA ALA A 343 -23.30 -8.34 47.23
C ALA A 343 -22.32 -7.38 47.95
N ALA A 344 -21.14 -7.87 48.31
CA ALA A 344 -20.11 -7.07 48.99
C ALA A 344 -19.57 -5.93 48.11
N VAL A 345 -19.42 -6.16 46.80
CA VAL A 345 -19.01 -5.13 45.83
C VAL A 345 -20.09 -4.05 45.71
N LEU A 346 -21.37 -4.43 45.65
CA LEU A 346 -22.49 -3.49 45.59
C LEU A 346 -22.60 -2.58 46.82
N GLU A 347 -22.29 -3.09 48.02
CA GLU A 347 -22.24 -2.25 49.24
C GLU A 347 -21.21 -1.10 49.12
N LYS A 348 -20.12 -1.32 48.37
CA LYS A 348 -19.08 -0.31 48.13
C LYS A 348 -19.37 0.59 46.93
N PHE A 349 -20.29 0.19 46.06
CA PHE A 349 -20.76 1.02 44.95
C PHE A 349 -21.64 2.16 45.49
N SER A 350 -21.20 3.40 45.32
CA SER A 350 -21.90 4.60 45.80
C SER A 350 -22.55 5.32 44.63
N SER A 351 -23.89 5.24 44.53
CA SER A 351 -24.67 6.11 43.65
C SER A 351 -24.45 7.57 44.05
N ALA A 352 -23.51 8.25 43.42
CA ALA A 352 -23.24 9.67 43.63
C ALA A 352 -24.27 10.58 42.92
N ALA A 353 -25.53 10.13 42.79
CA ALA A 353 -26.59 10.89 42.13
C ALA A 353 -27.96 10.81 42.83
N ALA A 354 -28.03 10.33 44.08
CA ALA A 354 -29.31 10.19 44.80
C ALA A 354 -29.49 11.16 45.99
N THR A 355 -28.71 12.24 46.09
CA THR A 355 -28.86 13.19 47.22
C THR A 355 -28.65 14.67 46.86
N GLU A 356 -29.00 15.08 45.63
CA GLU A 356 -29.12 16.51 45.30
C GLU A 356 -30.40 16.90 44.50
N ALA A 357 -31.26 15.95 44.13
CA ALA A 357 -32.51 16.27 43.40
C ALA A 357 -33.78 16.31 44.28
N LEU A 358 -33.64 16.53 45.59
CA LEU A 358 -34.77 16.64 46.54
C LEU A 358 -34.54 17.82 47.49
N LYS A 359 -34.57 19.06 46.96
CA LYS A 359 -34.93 20.32 47.65
C LYS A 359 -34.72 21.54 46.74
N SER A 360 -35.67 21.84 45.87
CA SER A 360 -36.07 23.23 45.55
C SER A 360 -37.35 23.23 44.71
N THR A 361 -38.49 23.46 45.37
CA THR A 361 -39.41 24.59 45.13
C THR A 361 -40.34 24.44 43.93
N ASN A 362 -41.61 24.15 44.25
CA ASN A 362 -42.87 24.53 43.60
C ASN A 362 -42.89 24.70 42.07
N PRO A 363 -43.70 23.92 41.35
CA PRO A 363 -44.04 24.23 39.96
C PRO A 363 -45.05 25.38 39.97
N THR A 364 -44.56 26.59 39.69
CA THR A 364 -45.42 27.59 39.05
C THR A 364 -45.23 27.44 37.55
N ALA A 365 -46.34 27.15 36.88
CA ALA A 365 -46.43 27.05 35.45
C ALA A 365 -45.95 28.35 34.81
N VAL A 366 -44.86 28.28 34.05
CA VAL A 366 -44.57 29.21 32.96
C VAL A 366 -44.21 28.34 31.76
N VAL A 367 -45.15 28.24 30.84
CA VAL A 367 -44.90 27.75 29.48
C VAL A 367 -43.91 28.74 28.84
N SER A 368 -42.76 28.24 28.40
CA SER A 368 -41.86 28.98 27.51
C SER A 368 -41.53 28.12 26.28
N ASP A 369 -41.48 28.80 25.13
CA ASP A 369 -41.43 28.27 23.76
C ASP A 369 -40.15 27.46 23.45
N PRO A 370 -40.19 26.42 22.58
CA PRO A 370 -39.06 25.54 22.28
C PRO A 370 -38.31 25.94 21.00
N ALA A 371 -37.27 26.78 21.11
CA ALA A 371 -36.31 26.98 20.02
C ALA A 371 -34.96 27.53 20.50
N GLU A 372 -34.19 26.73 21.26
CA GLU A 372 -32.78 27.07 21.50
C GLU A 372 -31.88 26.56 20.36
N LEU A 373 -30.89 27.37 20.01
CA LEU A 373 -29.86 27.12 19.00
C LEU A 373 -28.85 26.11 19.56
N ALA A 374 -28.55 25.07 18.80
CA ALA A 374 -27.65 24.00 19.23
C ALA A 374 -26.39 23.96 18.35
N VAL A 375 -25.22 24.06 18.99
CA VAL A 375 -23.90 23.88 18.34
C VAL A 375 -23.27 22.63 18.93
N ILE A 376 -23.35 21.52 18.19
CA ILE A 376 -22.85 20.20 18.59
C ILE A 376 -21.66 19.87 17.68
N VAL A 377 -20.52 20.50 17.96
CA VAL A 377 -19.24 20.23 17.29
C VAL A 377 -18.28 19.63 18.31
N PRO A 378 -17.75 18.42 18.10
CA PRO A 378 -16.95 17.71 19.10
C PRO A 378 -15.52 18.26 19.24
N TYR A 379 -15.09 19.16 18.33
CA TYR A 379 -13.73 19.68 18.27
C TYR A 379 -13.69 21.19 18.50
N ALA A 380 -12.61 21.66 19.14
CA ALA A 380 -12.29 23.09 19.20
C ALA A 380 -11.80 23.60 17.84
N GLU A 381 -11.90 24.92 17.62
CA GLU A 381 -11.35 25.56 16.42
C GLU A 381 -9.83 25.32 16.37
N ASN A 382 -9.32 24.83 15.24
CA ASN A 382 -7.90 24.56 15.07
C ASN A 382 -7.16 25.89 14.78
N PRO A 383 -6.31 26.39 15.70
CA PRO A 383 -5.60 27.66 15.51
C PRO A 383 -4.46 27.56 14.48
N GLU A 384 -3.99 26.34 14.18
CA GLU A 384 -2.92 26.04 13.23
C GLU A 384 -3.48 25.71 11.82
N PHE A 385 -4.78 25.96 11.60
CA PHE A 385 -5.37 25.77 10.27
C PHE A 385 -4.85 26.84 9.31
N VAL A 386 -4.21 26.40 8.23
CA VAL A 386 -3.56 27.25 7.24
C VAL A 386 -4.17 27.05 5.85
N GLY A 387 -4.41 28.15 5.14
CA GLY A 387 -4.73 28.15 3.72
C GLY A 387 -6.09 27.54 3.35
N ARG A 388 -6.13 26.86 2.18
CA ARG A 388 -7.32 26.18 1.59
C ARG A 388 -8.47 27.08 1.14
N ALA A 389 -8.22 28.36 0.88
CA ALA A 389 -9.22 29.28 0.31
C ALA A 389 -9.81 28.75 -1.02
N GLU A 390 -8.97 28.13 -1.85
CA GLU A 390 -9.39 27.51 -3.13
C GLU A 390 -10.44 26.40 -2.97
N ILE A 391 -10.61 25.84 -1.77
CA ILE A 391 -11.61 24.82 -1.46
C ILE A 391 -12.77 25.42 -0.67
N LEU A 392 -12.48 26.31 0.29
CA LEU A 392 -13.49 26.95 1.12
C LEU A 392 -14.40 27.89 0.31
N GLU A 393 -13.86 28.67 -0.62
CA GLU A 393 -14.67 29.58 -1.44
C GLU A 393 -15.69 28.83 -2.34
N PRO A 394 -15.31 27.76 -3.07
CA PRO A 394 -16.30 26.93 -3.77
C PRO A 394 -17.37 26.33 -2.86
N VAL A 395 -17.03 25.88 -1.65
CA VAL A 395 -18.02 25.37 -0.68
C VAL A 395 -19.03 26.46 -0.31
N LYS A 396 -18.56 27.70 -0.03
CA LYS A 396 -19.42 28.84 0.27
C LYS A 396 -20.32 29.21 -0.91
N GLN A 397 -19.78 29.19 -2.13
CA GLN A 397 -20.51 29.48 -3.37
C GLN A 397 -21.61 28.45 -3.64
N LEU A 398 -21.30 27.15 -3.53
CA LEU A 398 -22.27 26.07 -3.75
C LEU A 398 -23.44 26.12 -2.76
N PHE A 399 -23.16 26.42 -1.48
CA PHE A 399 -24.22 26.63 -0.48
C PHE A 399 -24.92 27.99 -0.60
N GLY A 400 -24.47 28.89 -1.48
CA GLY A 400 -25.06 30.21 -1.68
C GLY A 400 -24.93 31.12 -0.45
N HIS A 401 -23.79 31.07 0.24
CA HIS A 401 -23.51 31.87 1.44
C HIS A 401 -22.73 33.16 1.15
N GLU A 402 -22.45 33.47 -0.12
CA GLU A 402 -21.89 34.75 -0.59
C GLU A 402 -22.98 35.70 -1.10
N GLU A 403 -22.78 37.01 -0.89
CA GLU A 403 -23.57 38.08 -1.49
C GLU A 403 -23.19 38.25 -2.96
N LEU A 404 -23.84 37.51 -3.87
CA LEU A 404 -23.72 37.74 -5.31
C LEU A 404 -25.03 38.31 -5.87
N ASN A 405 -24.93 39.54 -6.37
CA ASN A 405 -25.92 40.33 -7.10
C ASN A 405 -26.34 39.72 -8.46
N SER A 406 -26.49 38.40 -8.56
CA SER A 406 -26.95 37.74 -9.79
C SER A 406 -27.92 36.60 -9.45
N GLY A 407 -29.20 36.86 -9.70
CA GLY A 407 -30.35 36.06 -9.27
C GLY A 407 -30.57 34.71 -9.97
N THR A 408 -29.54 33.88 -10.17
CA THR A 408 -29.70 32.58 -10.86
C THR A 408 -28.73 31.47 -10.44
N SER A 409 -28.07 31.52 -9.27
CA SER A 409 -27.26 30.39 -8.80
C SER A 409 -28.08 29.37 -8.00
N ARG A 410 -28.18 28.15 -8.54
CA ARG A 410 -28.86 26.99 -7.94
C ARG A 410 -28.16 26.64 -6.62
N ARG A 411 -28.85 26.83 -5.49
CA ARG A 411 -28.32 26.53 -4.16
C ARG A 411 -28.25 25.02 -3.94
N ASP A 412 -27.06 24.52 -3.66
CA ASP A 412 -26.86 23.11 -3.37
C ASP A 412 -27.09 22.83 -1.88
N THR A 413 -27.87 21.81 -1.56
CA THR A 413 -28.15 21.41 -0.17
C THR A 413 -27.14 20.41 0.36
N ARG A 414 -26.35 19.79 -0.52
CA ARG A 414 -25.34 18.77 -0.18
C ARG A 414 -24.05 19.02 -0.97
N VAL A 415 -22.93 19.14 -0.26
CA VAL A 415 -21.59 19.27 -0.84
C VAL A 415 -20.70 18.21 -0.23
N THR A 416 -19.88 17.55 -1.05
CA THR A 416 -18.93 16.53 -0.58
C THR A 416 -17.50 16.93 -0.87
N LEU A 417 -16.63 16.76 0.12
CA LEU A 417 -15.17 16.82 0.01
C LEU A 417 -14.60 15.40 -0.10
N ASN A 418 -13.86 15.13 -1.17
CA ASN A 418 -13.21 13.84 -1.41
C ASN A 418 -11.68 13.98 -1.54
N GLY A 419 -10.92 12.96 -1.14
CA GLY A 419 -9.47 12.91 -1.30
C GLY A 419 -8.83 11.84 -0.42
N ILE A 420 -7.52 11.64 -0.55
CA ILE A 420 -6.77 10.64 0.22
C ILE A 420 -6.82 10.89 1.74
N GLY A 421 -6.65 9.85 2.56
CA GLY A 421 -6.52 10.01 4.01
C GLY A 421 -5.35 10.93 4.38
N GLY A 422 -5.52 11.83 5.35
CA GLY A 422 -4.45 12.74 5.78
C GLY A 422 -4.34 14.06 5.01
N VAL A 423 -5.09 14.24 3.92
CA VAL A 423 -5.06 15.49 3.11
C VAL A 423 -5.78 16.69 3.76
N GLY A 424 -6.45 16.50 4.91
CA GLY A 424 -7.05 17.61 5.67
C GLY A 424 -8.56 17.86 5.46
N LYS A 425 -9.32 16.95 4.83
CA LYS A 425 -10.77 17.11 4.59
C LYS A 425 -11.58 17.48 5.85
N THR A 426 -11.36 16.75 6.95
CA THR A 426 -12.02 17.00 8.24
C THR A 426 -11.67 18.37 8.82
N GLN A 427 -10.43 18.82 8.65
CA GLN A 427 -10.00 20.16 9.07
C GLN A 427 -10.67 21.25 8.25
N ILE A 428 -10.82 21.07 6.93
CA ILE A 428 -11.54 22.00 6.06
C ILE A 428 -13.02 22.08 6.48
N ALA A 429 -13.66 20.93 6.77
CA ALA A 429 -15.05 20.90 7.24
C ALA A 429 -15.21 21.57 8.61
N LEU A 430 -14.24 21.40 9.51
CA LEU A 430 -14.22 22.06 10.82
C LEU A 430 -14.05 23.58 10.67
N ALA A 431 -13.09 24.03 9.86
CA ALA A 431 -12.87 25.45 9.57
C ALA A 431 -14.13 26.10 8.97
N TYR A 432 -14.78 25.42 8.03
CA TYR A 432 -16.05 25.88 7.46
C TYR A 432 -17.17 25.94 8.51
N SER A 433 -17.25 24.98 9.42
CA SER A 433 -18.26 24.94 10.48
C SER A 433 -18.12 26.12 11.45
N HIS A 434 -16.89 26.45 11.87
CA HIS A 434 -16.63 27.62 12.72
C HIS A 434 -16.90 28.93 11.98
N TRP A 435 -16.50 29.04 10.70
CA TRP A 435 -16.85 30.18 9.87
C TRP A 435 -18.37 30.35 9.74
N PHE A 436 -19.10 29.27 9.49
CA PHE A 436 -20.56 29.27 9.35
C PHE A 436 -21.24 29.72 10.64
N ASN A 437 -20.80 29.21 11.80
CA ASN A 437 -21.31 29.61 13.11
C ASN A 437 -21.03 31.10 13.42
N LYS A 438 -19.86 31.62 13.03
CA LYS A 438 -19.50 33.05 13.17
C LYS A 438 -20.35 33.95 12.26
N LYS A 439 -20.63 33.53 11.03
CA LYS A 439 -21.38 34.31 10.03
C LYS A 439 -22.89 34.26 10.25
N PHE A 440 -23.42 33.13 10.70
CA PHE A 440 -24.84 32.88 10.94
C PHE A 440 -25.05 32.42 12.40
N PRO A 441 -24.96 33.35 13.38
CA PRO A 441 -25.10 33.01 14.80
C PRO A 441 -26.51 32.56 15.19
N ASP A 442 -27.49 32.73 14.31
CA ASP A 442 -28.87 32.27 14.43
C ASP A 442 -29.12 30.90 13.76
N ALA A 443 -28.05 30.18 13.37
CA ALA A 443 -28.11 28.87 12.77
C ALA A 443 -27.53 27.78 13.70
N SER A 444 -28.09 26.57 13.63
CA SER A 444 -27.57 25.41 14.38
C SER A 444 -26.49 24.68 13.59
N VAL A 445 -25.50 24.08 14.28
CA VAL A 445 -24.44 23.29 13.65
C VAL A 445 -24.37 21.92 14.32
N PHE A 446 -24.46 20.87 13.52
CA PHE A 446 -24.46 19.49 13.97
C PHE A 446 -23.33 18.71 13.30
N TRP A 447 -22.63 17.89 14.08
CA TRP A 447 -21.56 17.03 13.59
C TRP A 447 -21.88 15.56 13.83
N VAL A 448 -21.80 14.75 12.78
CA VAL A 448 -22.11 13.32 12.80
C VAL A 448 -20.92 12.55 12.26
N HIS A 449 -20.40 11.63 13.08
CA HIS A 449 -19.37 10.67 12.65
C HIS A 449 -20.03 9.47 11.99
N ALA A 450 -19.65 9.22 10.74
CA ALA A 450 -20.29 8.25 9.85
C ALA A 450 -19.39 7.06 9.47
N SER A 451 -18.39 6.76 10.31
CA SER A 451 -17.51 5.61 10.07
C SER A 451 -18.21 4.26 10.27
N SER A 452 -19.35 4.23 10.96
CA SER A 452 -20.21 3.03 11.12
C SER A 452 -21.68 3.43 11.37
N ILE A 453 -22.60 2.47 11.20
CA ILE A 453 -24.04 2.67 11.48
C ILE A 453 -24.27 3.06 12.94
N GLU A 454 -23.56 2.43 13.88
CA GLU A 454 -23.71 2.68 15.32
C GLU A 454 -23.24 4.09 15.71
N ARG A 455 -22.09 4.55 15.18
CA ARG A 455 -21.62 5.92 15.43
C ARG A 455 -22.56 6.97 14.84
N PHE A 456 -23.13 6.70 13.67
CA PHE A 456 -24.15 7.56 13.06
C PHE A 456 -25.41 7.65 13.95
N ARG A 457 -25.88 6.50 14.46
CA ARG A 457 -27.03 6.42 15.39
C ARG A 457 -26.78 7.15 16.68
N LEU A 458 -25.65 6.93 17.33
CA LEU A 458 -25.28 7.62 18.57
C LEU A 458 -25.24 9.14 18.40
N ALA A 459 -24.72 9.63 17.26
CA ALA A 459 -24.72 11.06 16.97
C ALA A 459 -26.14 11.63 16.80
N PHE A 460 -27.04 10.92 16.12
CA PHE A 460 -28.43 11.33 15.98
C PHE A 460 -29.19 11.29 17.32
N ILE A 461 -28.93 10.29 18.18
CA ILE A 461 -29.48 10.23 19.54
C ILE A 461 -29.03 11.46 20.34
N ARG A 462 -27.75 11.84 20.25
CA ARG A 462 -27.22 13.04 20.90
C ARG A 462 -27.89 14.30 20.38
N ILE A 463 -28.12 14.43 19.07
CA ILE A 463 -28.88 15.56 18.49
C ILE A 463 -30.30 15.60 19.07
N ALA A 464 -31.00 14.47 19.17
CA ALA A 464 -32.34 14.41 19.75
C ALA A 464 -32.39 14.81 21.24
N GLN A 465 -31.35 14.46 21.99
CA GLN A 465 -31.19 14.81 23.40
C GLN A 465 -30.90 16.29 23.61
N GLU A 466 -29.92 16.86 22.89
CA GLU A 466 -29.54 18.27 23.03
C GLU A 466 -30.64 19.21 22.50
N CYS A 467 -31.28 18.86 21.38
CA CYS A 467 -32.33 19.68 20.78
C CYS A 467 -33.72 19.49 21.40
N GLN A 468 -33.86 18.64 22.42
CA GLN A 468 -35.13 18.35 23.09
C GLN A 468 -36.28 17.96 22.14
N ILE A 469 -35.99 17.06 21.20
CA ILE A 469 -36.96 16.66 20.17
C ILE A 469 -38.13 15.88 20.81
N PRO A 470 -39.39 16.29 20.60
CA PRO A 470 -40.55 15.57 21.11
C PRO A 470 -40.62 14.13 20.59
N GLY A 471 -40.94 13.18 21.47
CA GLY A 471 -40.99 11.75 21.15
C GLY A 471 -39.65 11.02 21.30
N ARG A 472 -38.53 11.70 21.60
CA ARG A 472 -37.22 11.08 21.81
C ARG A 472 -37.18 10.01 22.92
N ASP A 473 -38.07 10.13 23.90
CA ASP A 473 -38.18 9.23 25.05
C ASP A 473 -39.17 8.08 24.80
N ASP A 474 -39.83 8.04 23.62
CA ASP A 474 -40.72 6.95 23.22
C ASP A 474 -39.90 5.79 22.61
N PRO A 475 -39.82 4.61 23.26
CA PRO A 475 -39.03 3.48 22.79
C PRO A 475 -39.56 2.84 21.50
N LYS A 476 -40.77 3.20 21.03
CA LYS A 476 -41.31 2.77 19.73
C LYS A 476 -40.95 3.73 18.58
N SER A 477 -40.39 4.88 18.89
CA SER A 477 -40.04 5.89 17.91
C SER A 477 -38.66 5.62 17.29
N ASP A 478 -38.58 5.65 15.96
CA ASP A 478 -37.29 5.61 15.27
C ASP A 478 -36.61 6.98 15.41
N VAL A 479 -35.65 7.07 16.34
CA VAL A 479 -34.93 8.31 16.65
C VAL A 479 -34.28 8.93 15.39
N LEU A 480 -33.80 8.10 14.45
CA LEU A 480 -33.23 8.60 13.19
C LEU A 480 -34.29 9.32 12.35
N GLN A 481 -35.49 8.74 12.28
CA GLN A 481 -36.62 9.33 11.58
C GLN A 481 -37.15 10.59 12.29
N LEU A 482 -37.16 10.60 13.63
CA LEU A 482 -37.55 11.77 14.41
C LEU A 482 -36.63 12.97 14.15
N VAL A 483 -35.32 12.76 14.23
CA VAL A 483 -34.33 13.82 13.96
C VAL A 483 -34.44 14.31 12.53
N LYS A 484 -34.61 13.40 11.55
CA LYS A 484 -34.85 13.78 10.15
C LYS A 484 -36.08 14.68 10.01
N ASN A 485 -37.23 14.24 10.52
CA ASN A 485 -38.47 14.99 10.44
C ASN A 485 -38.34 16.36 11.13
N TRP A 486 -37.62 16.41 12.25
CA TRP A 486 -37.37 17.64 12.98
C TRP A 486 -36.48 18.62 12.19
N LEU A 487 -35.43 18.14 11.53
CA LEU A 487 -34.56 18.97 10.68
C LEU A 487 -35.26 19.45 9.40
N GLU A 488 -36.22 18.68 8.88
CA GLU A 488 -37.00 19.01 7.68
C GLU A 488 -38.18 19.97 7.95
N ASP A 489 -38.55 20.19 9.22
CA ASP A 489 -39.62 21.10 9.59
C ASP A 489 -39.32 22.55 9.13
N ARG A 490 -40.27 23.15 8.40
CA ARG A 490 -40.18 24.49 7.82
C ARG A 490 -40.17 25.60 8.86
N GLN A 491 -40.60 25.33 10.08
CA GLN A 491 -40.55 26.30 11.18
C GLN A 491 -39.13 26.43 11.78
N ARG A 492 -38.20 25.55 11.40
CA ARG A 492 -36.82 25.58 11.90
C ARG A 492 -35.98 26.61 11.17
N LYS A 493 -35.05 27.20 11.93
CA LYS A 493 -34.02 28.11 11.42
C LYS A 493 -32.98 27.34 10.59
N ARG A 494 -32.08 28.09 9.96
CA ARG A 494 -31.01 27.53 9.14
C ARG A 494 -30.13 26.60 9.98
N TRP A 495 -29.63 25.52 9.38
CA TRP A 495 -28.70 24.62 10.05
C TRP A 495 -27.66 24.04 9.10
N LEU A 496 -26.51 23.64 9.66
CA LEU A 496 -25.44 22.92 8.98
C LEU A 496 -25.28 21.54 9.63
N LEU A 497 -25.29 20.48 8.82
CA LEU A 497 -24.99 19.11 9.23
C LEU A 497 -23.69 18.65 8.57
N VAL A 498 -22.67 18.36 9.36
CA VAL A 498 -21.43 17.76 8.88
C VAL A 498 -21.50 16.25 9.06
N ILE A 499 -21.33 15.51 7.97
CA ILE A 499 -21.22 14.04 7.98
C ILE A 499 -19.75 13.71 7.70
N ASP A 500 -19.02 13.35 8.75
CA ASP A 500 -17.57 13.13 8.70
C ASP A 500 -17.21 11.64 8.58
N ASN A 501 -16.21 11.31 7.74
CA ASN A 501 -15.75 9.95 7.46
C ASN A 501 -16.81 9.02 6.85
N ALA A 502 -17.60 9.53 5.90
CA ALA A 502 -18.59 8.76 5.15
C ALA A 502 -17.92 7.89 4.06
N ASP A 503 -17.17 6.88 4.45
CA ASP A 503 -16.31 6.11 3.52
C ASP A 503 -16.93 4.80 3.02
N ASP A 504 -17.82 4.22 3.83
CA ASP A 504 -18.41 2.92 3.58
C ASP A 504 -19.74 3.03 2.82
N MET A 505 -19.83 2.30 1.70
CA MET A 505 -21.02 2.26 0.87
C MET A 505 -22.18 1.51 1.58
N GLU A 506 -21.88 0.49 2.37
CA GLU A 506 -22.88 -0.37 3.02
C GLU A 506 -23.61 0.36 4.16
N VAL A 507 -22.90 1.27 4.84
CA VAL A 507 -23.48 2.14 5.87
C VAL A 507 -24.61 2.99 5.29
N PHE A 508 -24.43 3.53 4.08
CA PHE A 508 -25.34 4.51 3.48
C PHE A 508 -26.33 3.95 2.45
N PHE A 509 -25.99 2.83 1.80
CA PHE A 509 -26.78 2.26 0.71
C PHE A 509 -26.99 0.77 0.91
N SER A 510 -28.25 0.32 0.87
CA SER A 510 -28.59 -1.10 0.96
C SER A 510 -28.04 -1.87 -0.26
N PRO A 511 -27.58 -3.12 -0.08
CA PRO A 511 -27.11 -3.95 -1.19
C PRO A 511 -28.24 -4.22 -2.18
N THR A 512 -27.98 -4.04 -3.48
CA THR A 512 -28.94 -4.20 -4.59
C THR A 512 -29.29 -5.65 -4.92
N ASN A 513 -29.24 -6.59 -3.95
CA ASN A 513 -29.71 -7.95 -4.17
C ASN A 513 -31.23 -8.02 -4.02
N VAL A 514 -31.90 -8.00 -5.17
CA VAL A 514 -33.32 -8.32 -5.32
C VAL A 514 -33.47 -9.82 -5.05
N ASN A 515 -33.60 -10.22 -3.79
CA ASN A 515 -34.34 -11.38 -3.31
C ASN A 515 -34.03 -11.60 -1.82
N GLN A 516 -35.04 -11.37 -0.98
CA GLN A 516 -35.06 -11.41 0.50
C GLN A 516 -34.61 -10.11 1.21
N PRO A 517 -35.55 -9.22 1.55
CA PRO A 517 -35.30 -8.20 2.57
C PRO A 517 -35.45 -8.86 3.95
N SER A 518 -34.34 -9.17 4.63
CA SER A 518 -34.37 -9.30 6.09
C SER A 518 -34.62 -7.91 6.69
N GLN A 519 -35.50 -7.82 7.68
CA GLN A 519 -35.96 -6.54 8.25
C GLN A 519 -34.91 -5.78 9.10
N THR A 520 -33.66 -6.22 9.16
CA THR A 520 -32.69 -5.76 10.16
C THR A 520 -31.59 -4.82 9.67
N ASP A 521 -31.26 -4.74 8.38
CA ASP A 521 -30.17 -3.89 7.89
C ASP A 521 -30.68 -2.76 7.00
N ILE A 522 -31.10 -1.66 7.63
CA ILE A 522 -31.54 -0.51 6.88
C ILE A 522 -30.48 0.59 6.89
N ALA A 523 -29.92 0.84 5.71
CA ALA A 523 -28.85 1.79 5.49
C ALA A 523 -29.23 3.21 5.95
N VAL A 524 -28.29 3.91 6.61
CA VAL A 524 -28.58 5.19 7.27
C VAL A 524 -28.79 6.34 6.29
N GLY A 525 -28.42 6.17 5.02
CA GLY A 525 -28.52 7.21 3.99
C GLY A 525 -29.94 7.74 3.77
N ARG A 526 -30.97 6.95 4.04
CA ARG A 526 -32.38 7.38 3.94
C ARG A 526 -32.79 8.42 5.01
N TYR A 527 -32.04 8.48 6.11
CA TYR A 527 -32.31 9.39 7.23
C TYR A 527 -31.61 10.73 7.09
N ILE A 528 -30.81 10.92 6.04
CA ILE A 528 -30.19 12.21 5.75
C ILE A 528 -31.30 13.18 5.28
N PRO A 529 -31.49 14.32 5.96
CA PRO A 529 -32.59 15.24 5.69
C PRO A 529 -32.53 15.89 4.30
N GLU A 530 -33.70 16.31 3.84
CA GLU A 530 -33.93 16.91 2.52
C GLU A 530 -34.80 18.16 2.64
N CYS A 531 -34.16 19.30 2.91
CA CYS A 531 -34.85 20.59 2.97
C CYS A 531 -33.99 21.72 2.38
N SER A 532 -34.63 22.86 2.07
CA SER A 532 -33.97 24.02 1.43
C SER A 532 -33.29 24.97 2.42
N HIS A 533 -33.63 24.88 3.71
CA HIS A 533 -33.05 25.69 4.79
C HIS A 533 -31.87 24.99 5.49
N GLY A 534 -31.60 23.72 5.18
CA GLY A 534 -30.46 22.95 5.68
C GLY A 534 -29.31 22.86 4.69
N SER A 535 -28.09 22.83 5.20
CA SER A 535 -26.86 22.58 4.42
C SER A 535 -26.16 21.34 4.96
N ILE A 536 -25.73 20.43 4.09
CA ILE A 536 -25.06 19.18 4.49
C ILE A 536 -23.68 19.13 3.85
N LEU A 537 -22.63 19.12 4.67
CA LEU A 537 -21.24 18.99 4.24
C LEU A 537 -20.75 17.58 4.57
N ILE A 538 -20.24 16.87 3.57
CA ILE A 538 -19.81 15.47 3.70
C ILE A 538 -18.30 15.40 3.50
N THR A 539 -17.58 14.68 4.35
CA THR A 539 -16.18 14.31 4.12
C THR A 539 -16.09 12.81 3.84
N THR A 540 -15.34 12.43 2.81
CA THR A 540 -15.18 11.01 2.45
C THR A 540 -13.84 10.77 1.75
N ARG A 541 -13.26 9.59 1.95
CA ARG A 541 -12.15 9.05 1.17
C ARG A 541 -12.66 8.36 -0.10
N ASN A 542 -13.91 7.91 -0.11
CA ASN A 542 -14.51 7.18 -1.22
C ASN A 542 -15.37 8.08 -2.11
N LYS A 543 -14.90 8.37 -3.33
CA LYS A 543 -15.57 9.24 -4.29
C LYS A 543 -16.96 8.73 -4.66
N GLN A 544 -17.16 7.41 -4.72
CA GLN A 544 -18.44 6.81 -5.09
C GLN A 544 -19.52 7.10 -4.03
N VAL A 545 -19.18 6.99 -2.74
CA VAL A 545 -20.07 7.39 -1.64
C VAL A 545 -20.44 8.86 -1.79
N GLY A 546 -19.43 9.71 -2.01
CA GLY A 546 -19.61 11.14 -2.17
C GLY A 546 -20.58 11.52 -3.28
N VAL A 547 -20.40 10.94 -4.48
CA VAL A 547 -21.27 11.14 -5.65
C VAL A 547 -22.69 10.66 -5.36
N LYS A 548 -22.86 9.49 -4.72
CA LYS A 548 -24.21 8.98 -4.42
C LYS A 548 -24.93 9.85 -3.39
N LEU A 549 -24.24 10.30 -2.34
CA LEU A 549 -24.83 11.16 -1.30
C LEU A 549 -25.22 12.56 -1.81
N THR A 550 -24.52 13.07 -2.82
CA THR A 550 -24.82 14.34 -3.53
C THR A 550 -25.69 14.16 -4.77
N ARG A 551 -26.29 12.98 -4.96
CA ARG A 551 -27.22 12.65 -6.05
C ARG A 551 -26.63 12.85 -7.44
N GLY A 552 -25.41 12.34 -7.65
CA GLY A 552 -24.71 12.37 -8.93
C GLY A 552 -23.85 13.60 -9.16
N LYS A 553 -23.82 14.57 -8.23
CA LYS A 553 -22.96 15.74 -8.36
C LYS A 553 -21.50 15.39 -8.04
N PRO A 554 -20.54 15.91 -8.81
CA PRO A 554 -19.13 15.63 -8.56
C PRO A 554 -18.70 16.21 -7.19
N PRO A 555 -18.00 15.45 -6.35
CA PRO A 555 -17.41 15.97 -5.12
C PRO A 555 -16.25 16.91 -5.43
N ILE A 556 -15.99 17.86 -4.52
CA ILE A 556 -14.80 18.70 -4.57
C ILE A 556 -13.61 17.83 -4.17
N GLN A 557 -12.65 17.67 -5.07
CA GLN A 557 -11.44 16.91 -4.82
C GLN A 557 -10.42 17.78 -4.07
N VAL A 558 -10.12 17.40 -2.84
CA VAL A 558 -9.10 18.01 -1.99
C VAL A 558 -7.74 17.44 -2.37
N LYS A 559 -6.90 18.28 -2.96
CA LYS A 559 -5.52 17.96 -3.39
C LYS A 559 -4.51 18.16 -2.26
N GLU A 560 -3.27 17.73 -2.48
CA GLU A 560 -2.16 18.00 -1.58
C GLU A 560 -1.94 19.51 -1.38
N MET A 561 -1.21 19.90 -0.32
CA MET A 561 -0.92 21.31 -0.06
C MET A 561 0.04 21.89 -1.10
N THR A 562 -0.05 23.19 -1.34
CA THR A 562 0.99 23.89 -2.11
C THR A 562 2.25 24.08 -1.26
N ASP A 563 3.38 24.39 -1.90
CA ASP A 563 4.61 24.79 -1.18
C ASP A 563 4.36 26.00 -0.26
N GLY A 564 3.56 26.97 -0.70
CA GLY A 564 3.20 28.14 0.11
C GLY A 564 2.44 27.77 1.38
N GLU A 565 1.38 26.96 1.23
CA GLU A 565 0.60 26.47 2.36
C GLU A 565 1.44 25.60 3.31
N THR A 566 2.39 24.81 2.76
CA THR A 566 3.27 23.96 3.57
C THR A 566 4.21 24.81 4.43
N ASN A 567 4.83 25.83 3.84
CA ASN A 567 5.71 26.75 4.57
C ASN A 567 4.99 27.44 5.73
N GLU A 568 3.76 27.92 5.48
CA GLU A 568 2.93 28.53 6.51
C GLU A 568 2.55 27.54 7.62
N LEU A 569 2.16 26.30 7.29
CA LEU A 569 1.83 25.28 8.27
C LEU A 569 3.04 24.89 9.12
N LEU A 570 4.20 24.57 8.50
CA LEU A 570 5.42 24.25 9.23
C LEU A 570 5.89 25.42 10.11
N GLY A 571 5.74 26.66 9.62
CA GLY A 571 6.07 27.85 10.42
C GLY A 571 5.16 28.01 11.64
N SER A 572 3.89 27.64 11.52
CA SER A 572 2.95 27.66 12.64
C SER A 572 3.23 26.57 13.68
N LEU A 573 3.69 25.39 13.23
CA LEU A 573 3.94 24.22 14.07
C LEU A 573 5.31 24.25 14.74
N LEU A 574 6.36 24.63 14.01
CA LEU A 574 7.76 24.62 14.47
C LEU A 574 8.16 25.95 15.12
N GLN A 575 7.34 26.48 16.03
CA GLN A 575 7.61 27.75 16.70
C GLN A 575 8.93 27.68 17.50
N GLY A 576 9.91 28.50 17.11
CA GLY A 576 11.23 28.56 17.76
C GLY A 576 12.34 27.76 17.07
N ILE A 577 12.06 27.09 15.94
CA ILE A 577 13.07 26.47 15.08
C ILE A 577 13.14 27.26 13.78
N ASP A 578 14.28 27.89 13.49
CA ASP A 578 14.52 28.57 12.22
C ASP A 578 14.83 27.55 11.12
N PHE A 579 14.16 27.69 9.97
CA PHE A 579 14.41 26.88 8.78
C PHE A 579 14.24 27.72 7.50
N SER A 580 14.90 27.30 6.43
CA SER A 580 14.78 27.93 5.12
C SER A 580 13.56 27.40 4.33
N PRO A 581 12.97 28.18 3.40
CA PRO A 581 11.92 27.68 2.50
C PRO A 581 12.36 26.45 1.69
N GLY A 582 13.66 26.33 1.38
CA GLY A 582 14.23 25.17 0.70
C GLY A 582 14.18 23.89 1.54
N GLU A 583 14.43 23.98 2.85
CA GLU A 583 14.33 22.84 3.78
C GLU A 583 12.88 22.40 3.97
N ALA A 584 11.96 23.35 4.08
CA ALA A 584 10.53 23.07 4.17
C ALA A 584 9.98 22.42 2.89
N SER A 585 10.33 22.93 1.70
CA SER A 585 9.97 22.28 0.43
C SER A 585 10.60 20.89 0.29
N LEU A 586 11.83 20.68 0.78
CA LEU A 586 12.46 19.35 0.78
C LEU A 586 11.69 18.36 1.65
N LEU A 587 11.40 18.72 2.92
CA LEU A 587 10.58 17.89 3.82
C LEU A 587 9.20 17.63 3.23
N SER A 588 8.58 18.67 2.69
CA SER A 588 7.26 18.57 2.06
C SER A 588 7.28 17.63 0.86
N SER A 589 8.30 17.68 0.02
CA SER A 589 8.44 16.77 -1.12
C SER A 589 8.58 15.30 -0.69
N ARG A 590 9.25 15.03 0.45
CA ARG A 590 9.41 13.68 1.00
C ARG A 590 8.11 13.11 1.57
N LEU A 591 7.27 13.99 2.12
CA LEU A 591 5.98 13.66 2.73
C LEU A 591 4.79 13.94 1.78
N GLU A 592 5.09 14.19 0.50
CA GLU A 592 4.11 14.40 -0.58
C GLU A 592 3.06 15.47 -0.23
N HIS A 593 3.51 16.54 0.44
CA HIS A 593 2.71 17.71 0.79
C HIS A 593 1.42 17.39 1.56
N LEU A 594 1.41 16.29 2.33
CA LEU A 594 0.27 15.89 3.16
C LEU A 594 0.30 16.60 4.52
N PRO A 595 -0.72 17.41 4.86
CA PRO A 595 -0.75 18.16 6.12
C PRO A 595 -0.58 17.29 7.36
N LEU A 596 -1.20 16.11 7.38
CA LEU A 596 -1.10 15.21 8.53
C LEU A 596 0.32 14.63 8.70
N ALA A 597 0.99 14.29 7.59
CA ALA A 597 2.36 13.80 7.64
C ALA A 597 3.32 14.92 8.09
N LEU A 598 3.08 16.15 7.63
CA LEU A 598 3.84 17.34 8.06
C LEU A 598 3.65 17.65 9.54
N ALA A 599 2.41 17.57 10.05
CA ALA A 599 2.12 17.73 11.47
C ALA A 599 2.82 16.66 12.33
N GLN A 600 2.81 15.40 11.86
CA GLN A 600 3.53 14.30 12.52
C GLN A 600 5.03 14.54 12.56
N ALA A 601 5.60 14.93 11.42
CA ALA A 601 7.02 15.26 11.33
C ALA A 601 7.38 16.43 12.24
N ALA A 602 6.56 17.48 12.29
CA ALA A 602 6.78 18.63 13.14
C ALA A 602 6.76 18.26 14.64
N SER A 603 5.79 17.44 15.08
CA SER A 603 5.74 16.92 16.46
C SER A 603 7.02 16.15 16.80
N PHE A 604 7.45 15.23 15.93
CA PHE A 604 8.66 14.44 16.13
C PHE A 604 9.92 15.32 16.20
N ILE A 605 10.02 16.33 15.33
CA ILE A 605 11.11 17.30 15.30
C ILE A 605 11.19 18.05 16.63
N LEU A 606 10.05 18.53 17.15
CA LEU A 606 9.97 19.27 18.42
C LEU A 606 10.32 18.37 19.62
N GLU A 607 9.72 17.18 19.70
CA GLU A 607 9.95 16.22 20.80
C GLU A 607 11.41 15.79 20.91
N ASN A 608 12.10 15.68 19.78
CA ASN A 608 13.50 15.23 19.71
C ASN A 608 14.50 16.38 19.52
N SER A 609 14.05 17.64 19.50
CA SER A 609 14.88 18.83 19.30
C SER A 609 15.79 18.76 18.05
N LEU A 610 15.22 18.27 16.94
CA LEU A 610 15.94 18.14 15.67
C LEU A 610 15.77 19.38 14.79
N THR A 611 16.63 19.53 13.79
CA THR A 611 16.39 20.40 12.62
C THR A 611 15.62 19.64 11.53
N ILE A 612 15.00 20.37 10.60
CA ILE A 612 14.36 19.77 9.42
C ILE A 612 15.38 18.93 8.62
N SER A 613 16.58 19.48 8.42
CA SER A 613 17.66 18.80 7.70
C SER A 613 18.07 17.47 8.36
N GLU A 614 18.16 17.41 9.69
CA GLU A 614 18.44 16.16 10.42
C GLU A 614 17.30 15.16 10.31
N TYR A 615 16.05 15.62 10.40
CA TYR A 615 14.90 14.74 10.23
C TYR A 615 14.82 14.17 8.80
N VAL A 616 15.06 14.98 7.76
CA VAL A 616 15.11 14.49 6.37
C VAL A 616 16.21 13.44 6.19
N ARG A 617 17.38 13.62 6.82
CA ARG A 617 18.43 12.58 6.81
C ARG A 617 17.98 11.27 7.47
N LEU A 618 17.16 11.36 8.53
CA LEU A 618 16.56 10.17 9.15
C LEU A 618 15.52 9.51 8.22
N LEU A 619 14.76 10.29 7.46
CA LEU A 619 13.81 9.76 6.49
C LEU A 619 14.50 9.07 5.30
N ASP A 620 15.65 9.59 4.87
CA ASP A 620 16.41 9.08 3.73
C ASP A 620 17.22 7.80 4.06
N GLN A 621 17.16 7.27 5.29
CA GLN A 621 17.87 6.03 5.69
C GLN A 621 17.28 4.77 5.06
N SER A 622 15.95 4.63 5.07
CA SER A 622 15.24 3.56 4.36
C SER A 622 13.74 3.86 4.23
N ASP A 623 13.13 3.41 3.14
CA ASP A 623 11.69 3.58 2.92
C ASP A 623 10.83 2.87 3.99
N PHE A 624 11.28 1.73 4.53
CA PHE A 624 10.57 1.05 5.62
C PHE A 624 10.63 1.85 6.93
N SER A 625 11.78 2.46 7.24
CA SER A 625 11.92 3.31 8.43
C SER A 625 11.02 4.55 8.38
N LEU A 626 10.80 5.12 7.19
CA LEU A 626 9.81 6.18 6.98
C LEU A 626 8.40 5.69 7.33
N VAL A 627 8.02 4.49 6.88
CA VAL A 627 6.69 3.93 7.20
C VAL A 627 6.56 3.57 8.69
N ASP A 628 7.59 3.05 9.34
CA ASP A 628 7.59 2.85 10.80
C ASP A 628 7.32 4.14 11.56
N ARG A 629 8.03 5.23 11.20
CA ARG A 629 7.85 6.54 11.82
C ARG A 629 6.46 7.12 11.57
N LEU A 630 5.92 6.96 10.35
CA LEU A 630 4.55 7.39 10.01
C LEU A 630 3.47 6.53 10.71
N SER A 631 3.84 5.38 11.27
CA SER A 631 2.97 4.53 12.10
C SER A 631 3.02 4.86 13.59
N GLU A 632 3.91 5.74 14.04
CA GLU A 632 3.95 6.19 15.44
C GLU A 632 2.73 7.06 15.79
N HIS A 633 2.30 6.99 17.04
CA HIS A 633 1.12 7.71 17.52
C HIS A 633 1.51 9.14 17.91
N PHE A 634 0.71 10.14 17.52
CA PHE A 634 0.92 11.55 17.91
C PHE A 634 -0.42 12.30 18.02
N GLU A 635 -0.53 13.33 18.86
CA GLU A 635 -1.80 14.05 19.07
C GLU A 635 -1.98 15.22 18.08
N THR A 636 -3.17 15.38 17.48
CA THR A 636 -3.52 16.54 16.63
C THR A 636 -4.99 16.95 16.79
N VAL A 637 -5.29 18.26 16.71
CA VAL A 637 -6.65 18.82 16.82
C VAL A 637 -7.54 18.33 15.67
N GLY A 638 -8.80 17.98 15.96
CA GLY A 638 -9.84 17.66 14.95
C GLY A 638 -9.91 16.20 14.48
N ARG A 639 -9.47 15.25 15.32
CA ARG A 639 -9.72 13.81 15.16
C ARG A 639 -10.16 13.15 16.47
N ASP A 640 -10.89 12.07 16.33
CA ASP A 640 -11.46 11.25 17.41
C ASP A 640 -10.36 10.70 18.35
N SER A 641 -10.51 10.92 19.66
CA SER A 641 -9.59 10.44 20.71
C SER A 641 -9.53 8.92 20.84
N GLU A 642 -10.43 8.19 20.15
CA GLU A 642 -10.56 6.74 20.23
C GLU A 642 -9.84 5.97 19.10
N THR A 643 -9.18 6.63 18.12
CA THR A 643 -8.45 5.93 17.04
C THR A 643 -6.93 6.19 17.07
N PRO A 644 -6.08 5.16 16.86
CA PRO A 644 -4.63 5.33 16.89
C PRO A 644 -4.16 6.30 15.79
N HIS A 645 -3.35 7.29 16.20
CA HIS A 645 -3.18 8.58 15.53
C HIS A 645 -2.17 8.59 14.36
N ALA A 646 -1.99 7.49 13.64
CA ALA A 646 -1.04 7.41 12.53
C ALA A 646 -1.69 7.62 11.15
N LEU A 647 -0.95 8.26 10.22
CA LEU A 647 -1.33 8.33 8.80
C LEU A 647 -1.56 6.93 8.24
N THR A 648 -0.66 6.00 8.57
CA THR A 648 -0.69 4.61 8.11
C THR A 648 -1.96 3.89 8.58
N ALA A 649 -2.39 4.08 9.83
CA ALA A 649 -3.63 3.51 10.36
C ALA A 649 -4.85 3.95 9.54
N THR A 650 -4.89 5.23 9.14
CA THR A 650 -5.95 5.74 8.28
C THR A 650 -5.96 5.01 6.94
N TRP A 651 -4.80 4.78 6.32
CA TRP A 651 -4.75 4.12 5.02
C TRP A 651 -5.01 2.63 5.12
N LEU A 652 -4.58 1.94 6.19
CA LEU A 652 -4.90 0.54 6.46
C LEU A 652 -6.42 0.29 6.48
N ILE A 653 -7.20 1.20 7.07
CA ILE A 653 -8.67 1.13 7.03
C ILE A 653 -9.18 1.21 5.58
N SER A 654 -8.63 2.13 4.77
CA SER A 654 -9.00 2.25 3.35
C SER A 654 -8.59 1.02 2.54
N PHE A 655 -7.43 0.41 2.82
CA PHE A 655 -7.03 -0.85 2.20
C PHE A 655 -8.02 -1.97 2.50
N ASP A 656 -8.41 -2.13 3.77
CA ASP A 656 -9.36 -3.16 4.18
C ASP A 656 -10.75 -2.93 3.56
N GLN A 657 -11.17 -1.66 3.40
CA GLN A 657 -12.40 -1.31 2.67
C GLN A 657 -12.33 -1.65 1.17
N ILE A 658 -11.21 -1.36 0.51
CA ILE A 658 -10.99 -1.72 -0.90
C ILE A 658 -11.05 -3.24 -1.07
N GLU A 659 -10.39 -4.01 -0.22
CA GLU A 659 -10.38 -5.48 -0.26
C GLU A 659 -11.78 -6.07 -0.03
N ARG A 660 -12.57 -5.49 0.87
CA ARG A 660 -13.97 -5.91 1.10
C ARG A 660 -14.89 -5.60 -0.09
N GLN A 661 -14.78 -4.39 -0.66
CA GLN A 661 -15.63 -3.97 -1.77
C GLN A 661 -15.29 -4.69 -3.07
N GLN A 662 -13.99 -4.86 -3.35
CA GLN A 662 -13.51 -5.51 -4.57
C GLN A 662 -12.12 -6.12 -4.35
N PRO A 663 -12.02 -7.43 -4.05
CA PRO A 663 -10.75 -8.11 -3.78
C PRO A 663 -9.70 -7.92 -4.88
N LEU A 664 -10.12 -7.97 -6.15
CA LEU A 664 -9.24 -7.75 -7.31
C LEU A 664 -8.57 -6.37 -7.28
N ALA A 665 -9.20 -5.34 -6.72
CA ALA A 665 -8.61 -4.01 -6.59
C ALA A 665 -7.42 -4.02 -5.60
N GLY A 666 -7.52 -4.76 -4.49
CA GLY A 666 -6.41 -4.93 -3.55
C GLY A 666 -5.23 -5.70 -4.15
N ASP A 667 -5.53 -6.72 -4.94
CA ASP A 667 -4.54 -7.50 -5.70
C ASP A 667 -3.84 -6.64 -6.76
N ILE A 668 -4.59 -5.89 -7.57
CA ILE A 668 -4.03 -4.94 -8.53
C ILE A 668 -3.14 -3.92 -7.82
N LEU A 669 -3.60 -3.35 -6.71
CA LEU A 669 -2.85 -2.37 -5.93
C LEU A 669 -1.50 -2.93 -5.46
N SER A 670 -1.49 -4.19 -5.04
CA SER A 670 -0.28 -4.92 -4.63
C SER A 670 0.70 -5.07 -5.81
N VAL A 671 0.23 -5.50 -6.98
CA VAL A 671 1.05 -5.65 -8.19
C VAL A 671 1.60 -4.32 -8.68
N ILE A 672 0.74 -3.32 -8.86
CA ILE A 672 1.16 -2.02 -9.41
C ILE A 672 2.07 -1.25 -8.45
N SER A 673 2.03 -1.56 -7.15
CA SER A 673 2.99 -0.99 -6.20
C SER A 673 4.43 -1.41 -6.50
N LEU A 674 4.66 -2.55 -7.17
CA LEU A 674 6.00 -3.03 -7.54
C LEU A 674 6.51 -2.47 -8.88
N LEU A 675 5.68 -1.68 -9.57
CA LEU A 675 6.03 -0.97 -10.81
C LEU A 675 6.57 0.42 -10.49
N ASP A 676 7.11 1.12 -11.51
CA ASP A 676 7.31 2.57 -11.39
C ASP A 676 5.97 3.25 -11.08
N ARG A 677 5.97 4.14 -10.08
CA ARG A 677 4.76 4.79 -9.55
C ARG A 677 4.10 5.75 -10.54
N GLN A 678 4.81 6.20 -11.57
CA GLN A 678 4.30 7.16 -12.56
C GLN A 678 3.98 6.47 -13.88
N ALA A 679 2.93 6.91 -14.55
CA ALA A 679 2.53 6.47 -15.89
C ALA A 679 2.32 4.94 -16.05
N ILE A 680 1.88 4.26 -14.99
CA ILE A 680 1.57 2.83 -14.95
C ILE A 680 0.61 2.46 -16.11
N PRO A 681 1.05 1.68 -17.10
CA PRO A 681 0.25 1.35 -18.28
C PRO A 681 -0.92 0.43 -17.94
N ARG A 682 -2.11 0.75 -18.44
CA ARG A 682 -3.30 -0.12 -18.33
C ARG A 682 -3.02 -1.53 -18.87
N ALA A 683 -2.22 -1.65 -19.93
CA ALA A 683 -1.87 -2.93 -20.55
C ALA A 683 -1.11 -3.87 -19.61
N ILE A 684 -0.24 -3.37 -18.72
CA ILE A 684 0.45 -4.24 -17.75
C ILE A 684 -0.55 -4.78 -16.72
N VAL A 685 -1.47 -3.95 -16.27
CA VAL A 685 -2.52 -4.37 -15.31
C VAL A 685 -3.50 -5.34 -15.97
N TRP A 686 -3.76 -5.15 -17.26
CA TRP A 686 -4.55 -6.06 -18.08
C TRP A 686 -3.97 -7.47 -18.09
N GLU A 687 -2.69 -7.63 -18.40
CA GLU A 687 -2.02 -8.94 -18.44
C GLU A 687 -2.09 -9.67 -17.09
N TYR A 688 -1.98 -8.93 -15.98
CA TYR A 688 -2.16 -9.50 -14.65
C TYR A 688 -3.59 -10.05 -14.45
N CYS A 689 -4.61 -9.23 -14.74
CA CYS A 689 -6.01 -9.62 -14.58
C CYS A 689 -6.39 -10.80 -15.49
N HIS A 690 -5.97 -10.76 -16.75
CA HIS A 690 -6.23 -11.81 -17.72
C HIS A 690 -5.59 -13.14 -17.28
N THR A 691 -4.33 -13.11 -16.84
CA THR A 691 -3.63 -14.31 -16.34
C THR A 691 -4.32 -14.92 -15.12
N ARG A 692 -4.74 -14.09 -14.14
CA ARG A 692 -5.46 -14.58 -12.95
C ARG A 692 -6.82 -15.19 -13.27
N LEU A 693 -7.56 -14.62 -14.21
CA LEU A 693 -8.87 -15.15 -14.62
C LEU A 693 -8.74 -16.50 -15.34
N LEU A 694 -7.66 -16.71 -16.11
CA LEU A 694 -7.37 -18.01 -16.72
C LEU A 694 -7.01 -19.08 -15.68
N GLU A 695 -6.24 -18.72 -14.65
CA GLU A 695 -5.91 -19.61 -13.52
C GLU A 695 -7.17 -20.03 -12.74
N ASP A 696 -8.06 -19.08 -12.44
CA ASP A 696 -9.32 -19.33 -11.73
C ASP A 696 -10.32 -20.17 -12.55
N ALA A 697 -10.28 -20.07 -13.88
CA ALA A 697 -11.13 -20.86 -14.78
C ALA A 697 -10.68 -22.32 -14.96
N GLY A 698 -9.50 -22.69 -14.45
CA GLY A 698 -8.98 -24.07 -14.51
C GLY A 698 -8.67 -24.57 -15.93
N SER A 699 -8.61 -23.69 -16.92
CA SER A 699 -8.31 -24.04 -18.31
C SER A 699 -6.80 -23.99 -18.57
N THR A 700 -6.16 -25.16 -18.59
CA THR A 700 -4.73 -25.27 -18.94
C THR A 700 -4.47 -25.52 -20.43
N ASP A 701 -5.49 -25.65 -21.29
CA ASP A 701 -5.27 -26.00 -22.70
C ASP A 701 -6.18 -25.22 -23.68
N ASP A 702 -5.55 -24.82 -24.79
CA ASP A 702 -6.01 -24.29 -26.08
C ASP A 702 -6.62 -22.87 -26.21
N HIS A 703 -5.79 -21.99 -26.79
CA HIS A 703 -5.99 -20.59 -27.18
C HIS A 703 -7.00 -20.35 -28.33
N ASN A 704 -8.20 -20.95 -28.33
CA ASN A 704 -9.07 -20.81 -29.51
C ASN A 704 -10.54 -20.42 -29.29
N ASP A 705 -10.91 -19.84 -28.13
CA ASP A 705 -12.23 -19.18 -28.01
C ASP A 705 -12.17 -17.90 -27.13
N ASN A 706 -11.49 -16.86 -27.64
CA ASN A 706 -11.06 -15.68 -26.87
C ASN A 706 -12.06 -14.49 -26.79
N SER A 707 -13.29 -14.59 -27.30
CA SER A 707 -14.12 -13.36 -27.40
C SER A 707 -14.97 -13.04 -26.16
N VAL A 708 -15.32 -14.03 -25.33
CA VAL A 708 -16.23 -13.84 -24.19
C VAL A 708 -15.47 -13.53 -22.89
N GLY A 709 -14.26 -14.08 -22.71
CA GLY A 709 -13.43 -13.84 -21.51
C GLY A 709 -12.81 -12.43 -21.43
N ASP A 710 -12.45 -11.84 -22.58
CA ASP A 710 -11.83 -10.51 -22.64
C ASP A 710 -12.80 -9.38 -22.25
N ALA A 711 -14.08 -9.47 -22.61
CA ALA A 711 -15.04 -8.43 -22.24
C ALA A 711 -15.30 -8.40 -20.72
N ASP A 712 -15.37 -9.57 -20.09
CA ASP A 712 -15.57 -9.70 -18.64
C ASP A 712 -14.34 -9.27 -17.85
N ALA A 713 -13.14 -9.60 -18.34
CA ALA A 713 -11.88 -9.12 -17.78
C ALA A 713 -11.78 -7.58 -17.86
N ASP A 714 -12.21 -6.95 -18.96
CA ASP A 714 -12.13 -5.49 -19.13
C ASP A 714 -13.11 -4.76 -18.21
N LEU A 715 -14.29 -5.33 -18.03
CA LEU A 715 -15.26 -4.84 -17.06
C LEU A 715 -14.75 -4.99 -15.63
N ALA A 716 -14.16 -6.14 -15.27
CA ALA A 716 -13.60 -6.40 -13.95
C ALA A 716 -12.43 -5.44 -13.63
N LEU A 717 -11.50 -5.26 -14.58
CA LEU A 717 -10.39 -4.32 -14.49
C LEU A 717 -10.90 -2.89 -14.33
N THR A 718 -11.87 -2.47 -15.14
CA THR A 718 -12.43 -1.12 -15.11
C THR A 718 -13.10 -0.82 -13.77
N LYS A 719 -13.85 -1.79 -13.21
CA LYS A 719 -14.40 -1.67 -11.85
C LYS A 719 -13.30 -1.55 -10.81
N ALA A 720 -12.26 -2.39 -10.89
CA ALA A 720 -11.18 -2.44 -9.90
C ALA A 720 -10.37 -1.13 -9.87
N LEU A 721 -9.96 -0.65 -11.05
CA LEU A 721 -9.28 0.63 -11.18
C LEU A 721 -10.20 1.80 -10.78
N GLY A 722 -11.49 1.73 -11.09
CA GLY A 722 -12.49 2.69 -10.64
C GLY A 722 -12.62 2.75 -9.11
N THR A 723 -12.52 1.61 -8.43
CA THR A 723 -12.48 1.52 -6.96
C THR A 723 -11.20 2.14 -6.40
N LEU A 724 -10.02 1.81 -6.95
CA LEU A 724 -8.75 2.42 -6.52
C LEU A 724 -8.71 3.94 -6.73
N GLN A 725 -9.27 4.42 -7.85
CA GLN A 725 -9.44 5.84 -8.12
C GLN A 725 -10.43 6.50 -7.17
N ALA A 726 -11.50 5.79 -6.79
CA ALA A 726 -12.49 6.33 -5.87
C ALA A 726 -11.89 6.62 -4.49
N PHE A 727 -10.96 5.78 -4.03
CA PHE A 727 -10.19 5.99 -2.79
C PHE A 727 -9.00 6.94 -2.95
N SER A 728 -8.78 7.50 -4.15
CA SER A 728 -7.63 8.37 -4.48
C SER A 728 -6.26 7.70 -4.28
N PHE A 729 -6.18 6.37 -4.31
CA PHE A 729 -4.90 5.64 -4.21
C PHE A 729 -4.14 5.64 -5.54
N ILE A 730 -4.88 5.75 -6.65
CA ILE A 730 -4.34 6.01 -7.98
C ILE A 730 -5.06 7.19 -8.62
N THR A 731 -4.36 7.90 -9.49
CA THR A 731 -4.91 8.99 -10.31
C THR A 731 -4.70 8.70 -11.78
N LYS A 732 -5.55 9.26 -12.65
CA LYS A 732 -5.42 9.08 -14.10
C LYS A 732 -4.32 10.01 -14.63
N ALA A 733 -3.30 9.46 -15.28
CA ALA A 733 -2.17 10.21 -15.85
C ALA A 733 -2.35 10.51 -17.35
N GLY A 734 -3.20 9.73 -18.02
CA GLY A 734 -3.57 9.86 -19.43
C GLY A 734 -4.70 8.88 -19.76
N GLU A 735 -5.04 8.69 -21.04
CA GLU A 735 -6.15 7.80 -21.41
C GLU A 735 -5.98 6.35 -20.91
N ASN A 736 -4.75 5.82 -20.99
CA ASN A 736 -4.41 4.43 -20.65
C ASN A 736 -3.25 4.31 -19.63
N SER A 737 -3.13 5.28 -18.72
CA SER A 737 -2.09 5.24 -17.68
C SER A 737 -2.54 5.83 -16.34
N TYR A 738 -1.89 5.37 -15.27
CA TYR A 738 -2.21 5.71 -13.89
C TYR A 738 -0.96 6.14 -13.11
N ASN A 739 -1.13 7.03 -12.15
CA ASN A 739 -0.10 7.38 -11.17
C ASN A 739 -0.51 6.87 -9.80
N MET A 740 0.48 6.40 -9.04
CA MET A 740 0.36 6.04 -7.63
C MET A 740 1.13 7.04 -6.78
N HIS A 741 0.56 7.38 -5.63
CA HIS A 741 1.21 8.21 -4.63
C HIS A 741 2.34 7.44 -3.93
N ARG A 742 3.53 8.02 -3.75
CA ARG A 742 4.72 7.30 -3.23
C ARG A 742 4.44 6.65 -1.88
N LEU A 743 3.87 7.38 -0.92
CA LEU A 743 3.59 6.81 0.40
C LEU A 743 2.60 5.62 0.32
N VAL A 744 1.65 5.62 -0.63
CA VAL A 744 0.73 4.48 -0.83
C VAL A 744 1.52 3.26 -1.32
N GLN A 745 2.47 3.46 -2.23
CA GLN A 745 3.39 2.42 -2.70
C GLN A 745 4.16 1.81 -1.51
N LEU A 746 4.82 2.63 -0.69
CA LEU A 746 5.65 2.18 0.43
C LEU A 746 4.84 1.43 1.50
N ILE A 747 3.66 1.93 1.84
CA ILE A 747 2.80 1.27 2.83
C ILE A 747 2.26 -0.05 2.27
N THR A 748 1.97 -0.12 0.97
CA THR A 748 1.58 -1.37 0.31
C THR A 748 2.72 -2.40 0.37
N HIS A 749 3.96 -2.00 0.10
CA HIS A 749 5.14 -2.86 0.22
C HIS A 749 5.31 -3.41 1.63
N LYS A 750 5.25 -2.54 2.64
CA LYS A 750 5.36 -2.96 4.04
C LYS A 750 4.24 -3.92 4.41
N ARG A 751 3.00 -3.62 4.05
CA ARG A 751 1.84 -4.49 4.31
C ARG A 751 2.01 -5.87 3.66
N MET A 752 2.53 -5.94 2.43
CA MET A 752 2.82 -7.21 1.76
C MET A 752 3.95 -7.98 2.46
N THR A 753 4.97 -7.27 2.93
CA THR A 753 6.11 -7.85 3.67
C THR A 753 5.67 -8.42 5.02
N ASP A 754 4.90 -7.66 5.79
CA ASP A 754 4.35 -8.07 7.10
C ASP A 754 3.41 -9.28 6.97
N ARG A 755 2.69 -9.39 5.83
CA ARG A 755 1.83 -10.54 5.51
C ARG A 755 2.59 -11.74 4.92
N GLY A 756 3.87 -11.58 4.57
CA GLY A 756 4.67 -12.62 3.91
C GLY A 756 4.17 -12.99 2.50
N VAL A 757 3.54 -12.06 1.78
CA VAL A 757 2.97 -12.30 0.43
C VAL A 757 3.69 -11.53 -0.68
N ILE A 758 4.74 -10.77 -0.35
CA ILE A 758 5.47 -9.94 -1.31
C ILE A 758 6.08 -10.76 -2.46
N ASP A 759 6.63 -11.95 -2.16
CA ASP A 759 7.25 -12.82 -3.17
C ASP A 759 6.24 -13.30 -4.23
N ARG A 760 5.00 -13.60 -3.80
CA ARG A 760 3.91 -13.98 -4.71
C ARG A 760 3.60 -12.83 -5.67
N PHE A 761 3.30 -11.64 -5.14
CA PHE A 761 2.94 -10.49 -5.97
C PHE A 761 4.12 -9.98 -6.80
N SER A 762 5.36 -10.16 -6.34
CA SER A 762 6.56 -9.91 -7.14
C SER A 762 6.66 -10.86 -8.33
N GLY A 763 6.37 -12.15 -8.13
CA GLY A 763 6.28 -13.11 -9.23
C GLY A 763 5.19 -12.75 -10.23
N ASP A 764 4.01 -12.37 -9.75
CA ASP A 764 2.88 -11.95 -10.58
C ASP A 764 3.21 -10.68 -11.39
N ALA A 765 3.85 -9.68 -10.75
CA ALA A 765 4.28 -8.45 -11.40
C ALA A 765 5.33 -8.71 -12.48
N VAL A 766 6.34 -9.55 -12.21
CA VAL A 766 7.33 -9.96 -13.24
C VAL A 766 6.62 -10.56 -14.43
N THR A 767 5.68 -11.47 -14.18
CA THR A 767 4.95 -12.21 -15.21
C THR A 767 4.12 -11.26 -16.07
N ALA A 768 3.34 -10.38 -15.46
CA ALA A 768 2.53 -9.39 -16.17
C ALA A 768 3.37 -8.43 -17.02
N VAL A 769 4.49 -7.93 -16.48
CA VAL A 769 5.39 -7.05 -17.24
C VAL A 769 6.09 -7.84 -18.35
N ALA A 770 6.52 -9.07 -18.12
CA ALA A 770 7.16 -9.91 -19.14
C ALA A 770 6.25 -10.18 -20.35
N TYR A 771 4.95 -10.39 -20.12
CA TYR A 771 3.97 -10.55 -21.21
C TYR A 771 3.68 -9.23 -21.93
N ALA A 772 3.58 -8.12 -21.19
CA ALA A 772 3.30 -6.81 -21.78
C ALA A 772 4.50 -6.18 -22.49
N PHE A 773 5.74 -6.51 -22.09
CA PHE A 773 6.94 -5.85 -22.61
C PHE A 773 7.24 -6.29 -24.05
N PRO A 774 7.19 -5.37 -25.03
CA PRO A 774 7.37 -5.75 -26.42
C PRO A 774 8.83 -6.07 -26.74
N LEU A 775 9.04 -6.85 -27.79
CA LEU A 775 10.36 -7.07 -28.38
C LEU A 775 10.98 -5.71 -28.72
N GLY A 776 12.22 -5.47 -28.27
CA GLY A 776 12.98 -4.22 -28.42
C GLY A 776 13.37 -3.86 -29.85
N THR A 777 12.39 -3.79 -30.77
CA THR A 777 12.55 -3.41 -32.18
C THR A 777 12.26 -1.92 -32.38
N HIS A 778 12.63 -1.38 -33.55
CA HIS A 778 12.38 0.03 -33.88
C HIS A 778 10.88 0.39 -33.84
N GLN A 779 10.02 -0.51 -34.31
CA GLN A 779 8.57 -0.32 -34.35
C GLN A 779 7.96 -0.16 -32.96
N ASN A 780 8.48 -0.87 -31.96
CA ASN A 780 7.96 -0.86 -30.59
C ASN A 780 8.75 0.06 -29.65
N ARG A 781 9.68 0.88 -30.17
CA ARG A 781 10.63 1.65 -29.35
C ARG A 781 9.97 2.56 -28.32
N GLU A 782 8.81 3.11 -28.66
CA GLU A 782 8.07 4.06 -27.82
C GLU A 782 7.34 3.33 -26.71
N LEU A 783 6.82 2.14 -27.00
CA LEU A 783 6.25 1.25 -25.99
C LEU A 783 7.33 0.72 -25.05
N CYS A 784 8.46 0.24 -25.58
CA CYS A 784 9.61 -0.14 -24.74
C CYS A 784 10.08 1.02 -23.86
N ALA A 785 10.14 2.25 -24.38
CA ALA A 785 10.52 3.44 -23.60
C ALA A 785 9.57 3.66 -22.42
N LYS A 786 8.26 3.53 -22.66
CA LYS A 786 7.22 3.68 -21.65
C LYS A 786 7.26 2.56 -20.61
N TYR A 787 7.56 1.32 -21.04
CA TYR A 787 7.49 0.15 -20.16
C TYR A 787 8.79 -0.14 -19.41
N LEU A 788 9.92 0.40 -19.89
CA LEU A 788 11.23 0.16 -19.30
C LEU A 788 11.30 0.53 -17.82
N PRO A 789 10.84 1.70 -17.33
CA PRO A 789 10.88 2.01 -15.89
C PRO A 789 10.19 0.95 -15.03
N HIS A 790 9.04 0.44 -15.48
CA HIS A 790 8.30 -0.61 -14.79
C HIS A 790 9.02 -1.96 -14.83
N ALA A 791 9.65 -2.31 -15.96
CA ALA A 791 10.47 -3.51 -16.07
C ALA A 791 11.67 -3.48 -15.12
N LEU A 792 12.36 -2.34 -15.01
CA LEU A 792 13.50 -2.20 -14.11
C LEU A 792 13.05 -2.27 -12.64
N ALA A 793 11.97 -1.56 -12.28
CA ALA A 793 11.44 -1.57 -10.91
C ALA A 793 11.09 -2.99 -10.44
N VAL A 794 10.37 -3.75 -11.25
CA VAL A 794 9.97 -5.12 -10.90
C VAL A 794 11.17 -6.08 -10.84
N LEU A 795 12.15 -5.92 -11.74
CA LEU A 795 13.38 -6.71 -11.69
C LEU A 795 14.21 -6.39 -10.43
N ASP A 796 14.28 -5.14 -10.00
CA ASP A 796 14.99 -4.78 -8.77
C ASP A 796 14.30 -5.38 -7.53
N HIS A 797 12.96 -5.41 -7.49
CA HIS A 797 12.20 -6.06 -6.41
C HIS A 797 12.34 -7.59 -6.37
N ALA A 798 12.33 -8.24 -7.53
CA ALA A 798 12.37 -9.70 -7.62
C ALA A 798 13.73 -10.31 -7.22
N GLY A 799 14.79 -9.48 -7.13
CA GLY A 799 16.14 -9.92 -6.78
C GLY A 799 16.78 -10.85 -7.81
N ASP A 800 18.05 -11.20 -7.60
CA ASP A 800 18.84 -11.99 -8.57
C ASP A 800 18.76 -13.52 -8.34
N SER A 801 17.76 -14.00 -7.57
CA SER A 801 17.67 -15.42 -7.25
C SER A 801 17.40 -16.25 -8.53
N PRO A 802 18.30 -17.17 -8.92
CA PRO A 802 18.11 -18.00 -10.09
C PRO A 802 17.14 -19.17 -9.86
N GLN A 803 16.52 -19.23 -8.68
CA GLN A 803 15.66 -20.32 -8.23
C GLN A 803 14.29 -19.76 -7.83
N GLY A 804 13.25 -20.09 -8.60
CA GLY A 804 11.87 -19.68 -8.36
C GLY A 804 10.94 -20.05 -9.52
N PRO A 805 9.62 -20.14 -9.30
CA PRO A 805 8.67 -20.51 -10.35
C PRO A 805 8.66 -19.51 -11.52
N GLN A 806 8.98 -18.24 -11.29
CA GLN A 806 9.00 -17.18 -12.31
C GLN A 806 10.39 -16.90 -12.89
N ALA A 807 11.40 -17.74 -12.62
CA ALA A 807 12.77 -17.54 -13.11
C ALA A 807 12.83 -17.37 -14.64
N LYS A 808 11.98 -18.09 -15.39
CA LYS A 808 11.89 -17.98 -16.85
C LYS A 808 11.41 -16.58 -17.28
N GLN A 809 10.35 -16.08 -16.66
CA GLN A 809 9.79 -14.76 -16.97
C GLN A 809 10.78 -13.64 -16.60
N GLN A 810 11.48 -13.77 -15.46
CA GLN A 810 12.55 -12.84 -15.08
C GLN A 810 13.68 -12.80 -16.11
N ALA A 811 14.13 -13.97 -16.57
CA ALA A 811 15.20 -14.08 -17.55
C ALA A 811 14.79 -13.50 -18.92
N THR A 812 13.55 -13.74 -19.35
CA THR A 812 12.96 -13.16 -20.57
C THR A 812 12.86 -11.64 -20.47
N LEU A 813 12.28 -11.11 -19.38
CA LEU A 813 12.14 -9.67 -19.19
C LEU A 813 13.50 -8.96 -19.14
N SER A 814 14.47 -9.55 -18.43
CA SER A 814 15.84 -9.03 -18.36
C SER A 814 16.50 -9.02 -19.74
N GLN A 815 16.24 -10.04 -20.57
CA GLN A 815 16.77 -10.11 -21.92
C GLN A 815 16.17 -9.04 -22.84
N GLU A 816 14.84 -8.85 -22.81
CA GLU A 816 14.20 -7.83 -23.65
C GLU A 816 14.54 -6.40 -23.22
N ALA A 817 14.60 -6.13 -21.91
CA ALA A 817 15.08 -4.86 -21.37
C ALA A 817 16.53 -4.60 -21.77
N GLY A 818 17.40 -5.62 -21.66
CA GLY A 818 18.80 -5.57 -22.10
C GLY A 818 18.94 -5.24 -23.58
N ARG A 819 18.18 -5.90 -24.46
CA ARG A 819 18.17 -5.61 -25.90
C ARG A 819 17.73 -4.18 -26.22
N TYR A 820 16.70 -3.68 -25.53
CA TYR A 820 16.24 -2.31 -25.72
C TYR A 820 17.30 -1.28 -25.25
N LEU A 821 17.96 -1.53 -24.12
CA LEU A 821 19.07 -0.70 -23.63
C LEU A 821 20.26 -0.73 -24.59
N GLU A 822 20.60 -1.90 -25.14
CA GLU A 822 21.62 -2.06 -26.17
C GLU A 822 21.27 -1.27 -27.44
N TYR A 823 20.00 -1.28 -27.85
CA TYR A 823 19.51 -0.47 -28.96
C TYR A 823 19.66 1.04 -28.69
N ARG A 824 19.36 1.50 -27.47
CA ARG A 824 19.51 2.90 -27.05
C ARG A 824 20.97 3.34 -26.85
N GLY A 825 21.93 2.42 -26.89
CA GLY A 825 23.35 2.71 -26.67
C GLY A 825 23.80 2.67 -25.20
N ARG A 826 22.90 2.30 -24.28
CA ARG A 826 23.20 2.18 -22.84
C ARG A 826 23.84 0.83 -22.52
N TYR A 827 25.07 0.62 -23.01
CA TYR A 827 25.70 -0.70 -22.98
C TYR A 827 26.04 -1.24 -21.58
N LYS A 828 26.36 -0.36 -20.62
CA LYS A 828 26.63 -0.77 -19.23
C LYS A 828 25.38 -1.31 -18.54
N ASP A 829 24.24 -0.64 -18.74
CA ASP A 829 22.97 -1.10 -18.20
C ASP A 829 22.52 -2.39 -18.91
N ALA A 830 22.69 -2.45 -20.24
CA ALA A 830 22.41 -3.65 -21.01
C ALA A 830 23.22 -4.86 -20.53
N GLU A 831 24.51 -4.68 -20.23
CA GLU A 831 25.38 -5.72 -19.67
C GLU A 831 24.86 -6.26 -18.34
N ARG A 832 24.41 -5.38 -17.43
CA ARG A 832 23.84 -5.78 -16.13
C ARG A 832 22.65 -6.72 -16.31
N TYR A 833 21.66 -6.32 -17.11
CA TYR A 833 20.45 -7.14 -17.32
C TYR A 833 20.70 -8.38 -18.17
N GLN A 834 21.61 -8.31 -19.15
CA GLN A 834 21.95 -9.47 -19.98
C GLN A 834 22.74 -10.53 -19.21
N THR A 835 23.62 -10.10 -18.30
CA THR A 835 24.33 -11.00 -17.36
C THR A 835 23.33 -11.68 -16.43
N ARG A 836 22.38 -10.93 -15.86
CA ARG A 836 21.31 -11.50 -15.03
C ARG A 836 20.49 -12.55 -15.79
N SER A 837 20.07 -12.23 -17.01
CA SER A 837 19.37 -13.19 -17.88
C SER A 837 20.19 -14.46 -18.14
N TYR A 838 21.49 -14.32 -18.41
CA TYR A 838 22.39 -15.46 -18.62
C TYR A 838 22.50 -16.37 -17.39
N GLU A 839 22.73 -15.81 -16.20
CA GLU A 839 22.88 -16.62 -14.98
C GLU A 839 21.59 -17.38 -14.65
N VAL A 840 20.42 -16.76 -14.84
CA VAL A 840 19.14 -17.43 -14.64
C VAL A 840 18.92 -18.54 -15.67
N TRP A 841 19.15 -18.30 -16.97
CA TRP A 841 19.00 -19.34 -18.00
C TRP A 841 19.95 -20.52 -17.79
N LYS A 842 21.19 -20.23 -17.40
CA LYS A 842 22.20 -21.24 -17.07
C LYS A 842 21.79 -22.08 -15.87
N ALA A 843 21.19 -21.50 -14.85
CA ALA A 843 20.70 -22.23 -13.69
C ALA A 843 19.48 -23.10 -14.01
N VAL A 844 18.53 -22.59 -14.81
CA VAL A 844 17.27 -23.27 -15.14
C VAL A 844 17.47 -24.40 -16.16
N PHE A 845 18.23 -24.17 -17.23
CA PHE A 845 18.36 -25.11 -18.34
C PHE A 845 19.79 -25.65 -18.56
N GLY A 846 20.77 -25.14 -17.83
CA GLY A 846 22.17 -25.50 -18.00
C GLY A 846 22.90 -24.65 -19.06
N PRO A 847 24.23 -24.79 -19.15
CA PRO A 847 25.10 -23.95 -20.00
C PRO A 847 24.94 -24.20 -21.50
N LYS A 848 24.42 -25.36 -21.92
CA LYS A 848 24.31 -25.77 -23.34
C LYS A 848 22.93 -25.50 -23.95
N HIS A 849 21.97 -25.02 -23.17
CA HIS A 849 20.61 -24.79 -23.66
C HIS A 849 20.55 -23.60 -24.64
N PRO A 850 19.72 -23.64 -25.71
CA PRO A 850 19.62 -22.55 -26.69
C PRO A 850 19.39 -21.16 -26.08
N ASN A 851 18.52 -21.04 -25.07
CA ASN A 851 18.28 -19.74 -24.40
C ASN A 851 19.54 -19.23 -23.67
N THR A 852 20.30 -20.12 -23.03
CA THR A 852 21.55 -19.77 -22.36
C THR A 852 22.60 -19.29 -23.37
N LEU A 853 22.75 -20.01 -24.49
CA LEU A 853 23.66 -19.66 -25.57
C LEU A 853 23.25 -18.35 -26.28
N SER A 854 21.95 -18.09 -26.40
CA SER A 854 21.40 -16.83 -26.91
C SER A 854 21.71 -15.65 -25.98
N ALA A 855 21.58 -15.84 -24.66
CA ALA A 855 21.94 -14.84 -23.67
C ALA A 855 23.46 -14.54 -23.68
N GLN A 856 24.30 -15.58 -23.80
CA GLN A 856 25.76 -15.41 -23.97
C GLN A 856 26.12 -14.66 -25.25
N SER A 857 25.46 -14.99 -26.36
CA SER A 857 25.68 -14.29 -27.64
C SER A 857 25.29 -12.82 -27.57
N SER A 858 24.25 -12.50 -26.80
CA SER A 858 23.81 -11.12 -26.55
C SER A 858 24.82 -10.37 -25.67
N LEU A 859 25.36 -11.02 -24.63
CA LEU A 859 26.44 -10.45 -23.80
C LEU A 859 27.71 -10.18 -24.61
N ALA A 860 28.11 -11.10 -25.49
CA ALA A 860 29.24 -10.92 -26.40
C ALA A 860 29.02 -9.73 -27.36
N SER A 861 27.78 -9.54 -27.85
CA SER A 861 27.42 -8.37 -28.66
C SER A 861 27.59 -7.07 -27.87
N ILE A 862 27.21 -7.07 -26.59
CA ILE A 862 27.37 -5.90 -25.71
C ILE A 862 28.85 -5.62 -25.47
N TYR A 863 29.67 -6.63 -25.16
CA TYR A 863 31.12 -6.47 -25.01
C TYR A 863 31.79 -5.95 -26.27
N HIS A 864 31.40 -6.47 -27.44
CA HIS A 864 31.84 -5.94 -28.71
C HIS A 864 31.51 -4.44 -28.84
N ARG A 865 30.27 -4.05 -28.51
CA ARG A 865 29.86 -2.64 -28.59
C ARG A 865 30.61 -1.75 -27.61
N GLN A 866 31.05 -2.26 -26.46
CA GLN A 866 31.90 -1.55 -25.50
C GLN A 866 33.39 -1.49 -25.91
N GLY A 867 33.81 -2.18 -26.96
CA GLY A 867 35.22 -2.27 -27.38
C GLY A 867 36.02 -3.41 -26.74
N ARG A 868 35.37 -4.28 -25.95
CA ARG A 868 35.97 -5.42 -25.25
C ARG A 868 36.04 -6.65 -26.17
N PHE A 869 36.78 -6.53 -27.28
CA PHE A 869 36.77 -7.52 -28.37
C PHE A 869 37.35 -8.88 -27.98
N GLY A 870 38.34 -8.92 -27.08
CA GLY A 870 38.92 -10.18 -26.58
C GLY A 870 37.89 -11.03 -25.85
N GLU A 871 37.16 -10.43 -24.91
CA GLU A 871 36.11 -11.12 -24.13
C GLU A 871 34.93 -11.53 -25.02
N ALA A 872 34.54 -10.67 -25.99
CA ALA A 872 33.52 -11.01 -26.98
C ALA A 872 33.92 -12.22 -27.82
N LEU A 873 35.16 -12.28 -28.30
CA LEU A 873 35.69 -13.41 -29.07
C LEU A 873 35.64 -14.71 -28.27
N GLU A 874 36.11 -14.71 -27.02
CA GLU A 874 36.11 -15.90 -26.16
C GLU A 874 34.69 -16.46 -25.93
N ILE A 875 33.70 -15.58 -25.73
CA ILE A 875 32.31 -16.01 -25.57
C ILE A 875 31.78 -16.57 -26.89
N TYR A 876 31.96 -15.88 -28.02
CA TYR A 876 31.48 -16.37 -29.32
C TYR A 876 32.14 -17.68 -29.74
N GLN A 877 33.42 -17.89 -29.44
CA GLN A 877 34.11 -19.17 -29.70
C GLN A 877 33.49 -20.30 -28.88
N ARG A 878 33.25 -20.07 -27.58
CA ARG A 878 32.56 -21.05 -26.73
C ARG A 878 31.17 -21.36 -27.26
N VAL A 879 30.35 -20.36 -27.58
CA VAL A 879 28.99 -20.58 -28.10
C VAL A 879 29.04 -21.37 -29.41
N PHE A 880 29.96 -21.02 -30.32
CA PHE A 880 30.13 -21.73 -31.59
C PHE A 880 30.51 -23.20 -31.40
N GLN A 881 31.48 -23.50 -30.53
CA GLN A 881 31.90 -24.87 -30.23
C GLN A 881 30.73 -25.71 -29.69
N HIS A 882 29.93 -25.16 -28.77
CA HIS A 882 28.76 -25.85 -28.23
C HIS A 882 27.69 -26.13 -29.30
N ASN A 883 27.39 -25.16 -30.18
CA ASN A 883 26.44 -25.38 -31.27
C ASN A 883 26.97 -26.41 -32.28
N GLN A 884 28.29 -26.49 -32.48
CA GLN A 884 28.91 -27.40 -33.44
C GLN A 884 28.79 -28.88 -33.02
N GLU A 885 28.69 -29.16 -31.73
CA GLU A 885 28.50 -30.53 -31.22
C GLU A 885 27.17 -31.17 -31.67
N PHE A 886 26.15 -30.36 -31.98
CA PHE A 886 24.76 -30.85 -32.18
C PHE A 886 24.11 -30.45 -33.50
N MET A 887 24.73 -29.59 -34.32
CA MET A 887 24.15 -29.04 -35.55
C MET A 887 24.99 -29.40 -36.79
N ASP A 888 24.33 -29.64 -37.95
CA ASP A 888 25.02 -29.77 -39.27
C ASP A 888 25.73 -28.44 -39.59
N ASP A 889 26.93 -28.49 -40.20
CA ASP A 889 27.72 -27.35 -40.66
C ASP A 889 26.95 -26.35 -41.55
N ARG A 890 25.82 -26.77 -42.15
CA ARG A 890 24.91 -25.91 -42.94
C ARG A 890 23.79 -25.26 -42.13
N HIS A 891 23.66 -25.56 -40.84
CA HIS A 891 22.61 -25.02 -39.99
C HIS A 891 22.75 -23.49 -39.86
N PRO A 892 21.67 -22.70 -40.03
CA PRO A 892 21.72 -21.24 -39.98
C PRO A 892 22.40 -20.65 -38.75
N GLU A 893 22.17 -21.22 -37.56
CA GLU A 893 22.80 -20.76 -36.31
C GLU A 893 24.33 -20.96 -36.28
N LEU A 894 24.84 -22.05 -36.87
CA LEU A 894 26.29 -22.23 -36.99
C LEU A 894 26.90 -21.25 -37.99
N LEU A 895 26.21 -21.00 -39.11
CA LEU A 895 26.64 -20.01 -40.09
C LEU A 895 26.63 -18.58 -39.50
N ARG A 896 25.64 -18.27 -38.66
CA ARG A 896 25.58 -17.03 -37.86
C ARG A 896 26.71 -16.95 -36.84
N GLY A 897 27.08 -18.06 -36.20
CA GLY A 897 28.26 -18.14 -35.34
C GLY A 897 29.57 -17.84 -36.09
N LYS A 898 29.75 -18.39 -37.30
CA LYS A 898 30.90 -18.05 -38.17
C LYS A 898 30.94 -16.56 -38.54
N TYR A 899 29.77 -15.97 -38.81
CA TYR A 899 29.64 -14.54 -39.06
C TYR A 899 30.07 -13.69 -37.85
N ASN A 900 29.61 -14.02 -36.64
CA ASN A 900 29.98 -13.31 -35.41
C ASN A 900 31.49 -13.43 -35.12
N LEU A 901 32.07 -14.62 -35.29
CA LEU A 901 33.52 -14.82 -35.13
C LEU A 901 34.34 -14.04 -36.15
N ALA A 902 33.92 -14.04 -37.43
CA ALA A 902 34.57 -13.22 -38.45
C ALA A 902 34.50 -11.73 -38.12
N HIS A 903 33.39 -11.28 -37.51
CA HIS A 903 33.22 -9.90 -37.09
C HIS A 903 34.24 -9.49 -36.01
N GLU A 904 34.49 -10.35 -35.03
CA GLU A 904 35.49 -10.10 -33.98
C GLU A 904 36.93 -10.17 -34.50
N TYR A 905 37.25 -11.14 -35.38
CA TYR A 905 38.58 -11.22 -36.00
C TYR A 905 38.94 -9.96 -36.80
N ILE A 906 37.97 -9.29 -37.41
CA ILE A 906 38.20 -7.99 -38.07
C ILE A 906 38.66 -6.92 -37.07
N GLN A 907 38.10 -6.89 -35.86
CA GLN A 907 38.49 -5.91 -34.85
C GLN A 907 39.90 -6.19 -34.32
N LEU A 908 40.27 -7.47 -34.21
CA LEU A 908 41.61 -7.90 -33.81
C LEU A 908 42.64 -7.92 -34.97
N HIS A 909 42.33 -7.28 -36.11
CA HIS A 909 43.20 -7.19 -37.29
C HIS A 909 43.60 -8.53 -37.93
N ARG A 910 42.88 -9.63 -37.66
CA ARG A 910 43.10 -10.97 -38.23
C ARG A 910 42.24 -11.19 -39.48
N LEU A 911 42.57 -10.47 -40.56
CA LEU A 911 41.70 -10.35 -41.74
C LEU A 911 41.56 -11.66 -42.55
N ASP A 912 42.59 -12.49 -42.62
CA ASP A 912 42.56 -13.73 -43.43
C ASP A 912 41.64 -14.79 -42.82
N GLU A 913 41.66 -14.91 -41.49
CA GLU A 913 40.76 -15.79 -40.75
C GLU A 913 39.31 -15.33 -40.86
N ALA A 914 39.09 -14.01 -40.80
CA ALA A 914 37.78 -13.42 -41.01
C ALA A 914 37.25 -13.68 -42.42
N GLU A 915 38.08 -13.54 -43.47
CA GLU A 915 37.69 -13.83 -44.86
C GLU A 915 37.27 -15.29 -45.02
N GLY A 916 38.06 -16.23 -44.49
CA GLY A 916 37.77 -17.66 -44.56
C GLY A 916 36.43 -18.02 -43.93
N LEU A 917 36.19 -17.58 -42.70
CA LEU A 917 34.93 -17.85 -41.98
C LEU A 917 33.72 -17.15 -42.62
N CYS A 918 33.85 -15.87 -42.97
CA CYS A 918 32.77 -15.09 -43.55
C CYS A 918 32.39 -15.59 -44.95
N SER A 919 33.36 -16.02 -45.75
CA SER A 919 33.09 -16.59 -47.08
C SER A 919 32.32 -17.90 -47.00
N GLN A 920 32.69 -18.78 -46.06
CA GLN A 920 31.95 -20.01 -45.79
C GLN A 920 30.51 -19.71 -45.32
N ALA A 921 30.37 -18.77 -44.36
CA ALA A 921 29.06 -18.36 -43.85
C ALA A 921 28.18 -17.79 -44.97
N PHE A 922 28.71 -16.90 -45.81
CA PHE A 922 27.99 -16.29 -46.92
C PHE A 922 27.52 -17.32 -47.95
N GLN A 923 28.40 -18.22 -48.39
CA GLN A 923 28.04 -19.27 -49.34
C GLN A 923 27.01 -20.26 -48.76
N GLY A 924 27.14 -20.59 -47.47
CA GLY A 924 26.19 -21.42 -46.75
C GLY A 924 24.80 -20.77 -46.68
N LEU A 925 24.72 -19.54 -46.18
CA LEU A 925 23.46 -18.79 -46.02
C LEU A 925 22.78 -18.52 -47.37
N LYS A 926 23.58 -18.19 -48.40
CA LYS A 926 23.06 -18.03 -49.77
C LYS A 926 22.41 -19.31 -50.30
N LYS A 927 22.93 -20.48 -49.96
CA LYS A 927 22.37 -21.78 -50.38
C LYS A 927 21.16 -22.19 -49.54
N THR A 928 21.15 -21.89 -48.24
CA THR A 928 20.12 -22.38 -47.31
C THR A 928 18.93 -21.44 -47.18
N LEU A 929 19.18 -20.14 -47.05
CA LEU A 929 18.14 -19.11 -46.84
C LEU A 929 17.87 -18.27 -48.09
N GLY A 930 18.73 -18.38 -49.11
CA GLY A 930 18.65 -17.58 -50.33
C GLY A 930 19.43 -16.27 -50.25
N GLU A 931 19.55 -15.61 -51.41
CA GLU A 931 20.34 -14.38 -51.58
C GLU A 931 19.64 -13.12 -51.06
N GLU A 932 18.31 -13.12 -51.03
CA GLU A 932 17.49 -12.00 -50.56
C GLU A 932 17.28 -11.99 -49.03
N HIS A 933 17.72 -13.04 -48.31
CA HIS A 933 17.49 -13.16 -46.88
C HIS A 933 18.34 -12.16 -46.07
N PRO A 934 17.79 -11.49 -45.02
CA PRO A 934 18.50 -10.48 -44.24
C PRO A 934 19.85 -10.93 -43.66
N GLU A 935 19.94 -12.16 -43.16
CA GLU A 935 21.21 -12.72 -42.63
C GLU A 935 22.26 -12.92 -43.74
N THR A 936 21.84 -13.29 -44.96
CA THR A 936 22.76 -13.38 -46.12
C THR A 936 23.29 -12.00 -46.50
N LEU A 937 22.43 -10.97 -46.47
CA LEU A 937 22.82 -9.58 -46.75
C LEU A 937 23.77 -9.01 -45.68
N LYS A 938 23.57 -9.33 -44.39
CA LYS A 938 24.51 -8.96 -43.32
C LYS A 938 25.88 -9.60 -43.55
N CYS A 939 25.90 -10.88 -43.91
CA CYS A 939 27.14 -11.59 -44.20
C CYS A 939 27.86 -11.03 -45.44
N MET A 940 27.11 -10.67 -46.49
CA MET A 940 27.62 -9.97 -47.67
C MET A 940 28.30 -8.64 -47.32
N SER A 941 27.64 -7.83 -46.47
CA SER A 941 28.15 -6.56 -45.96
C SER A 941 29.46 -6.72 -45.18
N LEU A 942 29.55 -7.78 -44.36
CA LEU A 942 30.74 -8.09 -43.58
C LEU A 942 31.91 -8.50 -44.49
N LEU A 943 31.65 -9.35 -45.48
CA LEU A 943 32.65 -9.77 -46.46
C LEU A 943 33.18 -8.58 -47.28
N ALA A 944 32.29 -7.69 -47.71
CA ALA A 944 32.67 -6.44 -48.37
C ALA A 944 33.57 -5.57 -47.47
N ARG A 945 33.27 -5.51 -46.17
CA ARG A 945 34.09 -4.78 -45.20
C ARG A 945 35.50 -5.38 -45.06
N ILE A 946 35.61 -6.71 -45.08
CA ILE A 946 36.89 -7.43 -45.04
C ILE A 946 37.73 -7.06 -46.27
N PHE A 947 37.17 -7.17 -47.47
CA PHE A 947 37.87 -6.76 -48.70
C PHE A 947 38.29 -5.29 -48.67
N GLY A 948 37.43 -4.40 -48.15
CA GLY A 948 37.74 -2.99 -47.98
C GLY A 948 38.88 -2.72 -46.99
N ARG A 949 39.11 -3.58 -45.99
CA ARG A 949 40.25 -3.49 -45.05
C ARG A 949 41.51 -4.15 -45.61
N GLN A 950 41.39 -5.19 -46.42
CA GLN A 950 42.49 -5.84 -47.16
C GLN A 950 42.99 -5.04 -48.37
N LYS A 951 42.56 -3.78 -48.53
CA LYS A 951 42.89 -2.92 -49.70
C LYS A 951 42.41 -3.49 -51.04
N ARG A 952 41.29 -4.21 -51.05
CA ARG A 952 40.56 -4.71 -52.25
C ARG A 952 39.23 -3.93 -52.45
N PRO A 953 39.27 -2.60 -52.71
CA PRO A 953 38.07 -1.76 -52.67
C PRO A 953 37.07 -2.01 -53.81
N GLU A 954 37.52 -2.51 -54.95
CA GLU A 954 36.63 -2.82 -56.09
C GLU A 954 35.73 -4.03 -55.82
N GLU A 955 36.25 -5.06 -55.13
CA GLU A 955 35.45 -6.21 -54.72
C GLU A 955 34.43 -5.84 -53.64
N ALA A 956 34.86 -5.01 -52.67
CA ALA A 956 33.98 -4.42 -51.68
C ALA A 956 32.87 -3.57 -52.31
N LEU A 957 33.21 -2.76 -53.33
CA LEU A 957 32.25 -1.92 -54.04
C LEU A 957 31.17 -2.77 -54.73
N ARG A 958 31.56 -3.87 -55.40
CA ARG A 958 30.61 -4.80 -56.05
C ARG A 958 29.62 -5.39 -55.05
N LEU A 959 30.13 -5.91 -53.92
CA LEU A 959 29.28 -6.53 -52.90
C LEU A 959 28.36 -5.51 -52.22
N TYR A 960 28.85 -4.32 -51.85
CA TYR A 960 28.00 -3.28 -51.26
C TYR A 960 26.95 -2.73 -52.24
N THR A 961 27.28 -2.65 -53.53
CA THR A 961 26.31 -2.24 -54.56
C THR A 961 25.21 -3.28 -54.68
N LEU A 962 25.59 -4.56 -54.79
CA LEU A 962 24.64 -5.68 -54.84
C LEU A 962 23.75 -5.72 -53.59
N GLN A 963 24.33 -5.59 -52.40
CA GLN A 963 23.59 -5.55 -51.14
C GLN A 963 22.55 -4.41 -51.14
N TYR A 964 22.95 -3.20 -51.54
CA TYR A 964 22.06 -2.03 -51.59
C TYR A 964 20.91 -2.22 -52.60
N GLU A 965 21.19 -2.79 -53.77
CA GLU A 965 20.18 -3.06 -54.78
C GLU A 965 19.14 -4.09 -54.30
N ILE A 966 19.61 -5.19 -53.70
CA ILE A 966 18.73 -6.21 -53.12
C ILE A 966 17.93 -5.62 -51.96
N SER A 967 18.57 -4.95 -51.01
CA SER A 967 17.89 -4.38 -49.84
C SER A 967 16.83 -3.35 -50.25
N LYS A 968 17.15 -2.49 -51.22
CA LYS A 968 16.21 -1.49 -51.76
C LYS A 968 15.01 -2.13 -52.45
N LYS A 969 15.22 -3.23 -53.18
CA LYS A 969 14.15 -3.97 -53.86
C LYS A 969 13.24 -4.70 -52.87
N VAL A 970 13.83 -5.39 -51.88
CA VAL A 970 13.11 -6.29 -50.97
C VAL A 970 12.49 -5.54 -49.79
N MET A 971 13.25 -4.63 -49.16
CA MET A 971 12.85 -3.95 -47.92
C MET A 971 12.42 -2.48 -48.14
N GLY A 972 12.60 -1.97 -49.36
CA GLY A 972 12.28 -0.58 -49.70
C GLY A 972 13.42 0.40 -49.39
N SER A 973 13.27 1.63 -49.89
CA SER A 973 14.36 2.63 -49.89
C SER A 973 14.56 3.38 -48.56
N GLU A 974 13.59 3.30 -47.66
CA GLU A 974 13.60 3.99 -46.37
C GLU A 974 13.90 3.05 -45.19
N ASP A 975 14.01 1.73 -45.45
CA ASP A 975 14.31 0.73 -44.43
C ASP A 975 15.71 0.92 -43.80
N LEU A 976 15.83 0.58 -42.51
CA LEU A 976 17.06 0.80 -41.75
C LEU A 976 18.24 -0.02 -42.25
N GLU A 977 18.02 -1.24 -42.76
CA GLU A 977 19.06 -2.07 -43.37
C GLU A 977 19.45 -1.53 -44.75
N THR A 978 18.49 -1.03 -45.53
CA THR A 978 18.81 -0.32 -46.79
C THR A 978 19.63 0.95 -46.55
N LEU A 979 19.31 1.73 -45.51
CA LEU A 979 20.10 2.90 -45.12
C LEU A 979 21.49 2.49 -44.60
N ALA A 980 21.64 1.32 -43.99
CA ALA A 980 22.95 0.76 -43.62
C ALA A 980 23.78 0.34 -44.83
N ALA A 981 23.19 -0.35 -45.80
CA ALA A 981 23.84 -0.70 -47.05
C ALA A 981 24.29 0.57 -47.81
N MET A 982 23.43 1.58 -47.88
CA MET A 982 23.74 2.87 -48.50
C MET A 982 24.88 3.62 -47.80
N HIS A 983 24.92 3.62 -46.47
CA HIS A 983 26.01 4.18 -45.69
C HIS A 983 27.35 3.48 -45.98
N ASN A 984 27.34 2.14 -46.00
CA ASN A 984 28.55 1.35 -46.28
C ASN A 984 29.04 1.55 -47.73
N LEU A 985 28.10 1.63 -48.69
CA LEU A 985 28.39 1.95 -50.08
C LEU A 985 29.02 3.35 -50.23
N ALA A 986 28.51 4.34 -49.49
CA ALA A 986 29.06 5.68 -49.47
C ALA A 986 30.48 5.69 -48.87
N SER A 987 30.72 4.94 -47.79
CA SER A 987 32.05 4.79 -47.19
C SER A 987 33.09 4.18 -48.14
N ILE A 988 32.75 3.12 -48.89
CA ILE A 988 33.71 2.52 -49.84
C ILE A 988 33.95 3.42 -51.07
N LYS A 989 32.92 4.13 -51.55
CA LYS A 989 33.06 5.12 -52.63
C LYS A 989 33.95 6.30 -52.22
N LEU A 990 33.92 6.69 -50.94
CA LEU A 990 34.81 7.72 -50.41
C LEU A 990 36.27 7.28 -50.46
N LYS A 991 36.55 6.02 -50.08
CA LYS A 991 37.91 5.42 -50.22
C LYS A 991 38.40 5.38 -51.65
N LEU A 992 37.49 5.24 -52.63
CA LEU A 992 37.78 5.31 -54.06
C LEU A 992 37.84 6.76 -54.61
N ARG A 993 37.86 7.77 -53.73
CA ARG A 993 37.94 9.20 -54.07
C ARG A 993 36.76 9.73 -54.91
N ARG A 994 35.59 9.07 -54.88
CA ARG A 994 34.38 9.54 -55.57
C ARG A 994 33.55 10.50 -54.70
N VAL A 995 34.17 11.59 -54.27
CA VAL A 995 33.68 12.44 -53.16
C VAL A 995 32.32 13.09 -53.46
N ASP A 996 32.05 13.51 -54.70
CA ASP A 996 30.80 14.17 -55.08
C ASP A 996 29.57 13.25 -55.01
N GLU A 997 29.71 12.01 -55.48
CA GLU A 997 28.64 11.00 -55.36
C GLU A 997 28.33 10.68 -53.89
N VAL A 998 29.38 10.65 -53.05
CA VAL A 998 29.27 10.32 -51.63
C VAL A 998 28.56 11.43 -50.86
N GLU A 999 28.80 12.71 -51.16
CA GLU A 999 28.15 13.82 -50.46
C GLU A 999 26.62 13.72 -50.56
N VAL A 1000 26.10 13.42 -51.76
CA VAL A 1000 24.66 13.24 -51.99
C VAL A 1000 24.12 12.05 -51.20
N LEU A 1001 24.83 10.91 -51.23
CA LEU A 1001 24.43 9.72 -50.50
C LEU A 1001 24.47 9.93 -48.98
N ALA A 1002 25.54 10.53 -48.45
CA ALA A 1002 25.74 10.78 -47.03
C ALA A 1002 24.69 11.77 -46.48
N LYS A 1003 24.39 12.86 -47.19
CA LYS A 1003 23.33 13.81 -46.83
C LYS A 1003 21.97 13.12 -46.76
N ARG A 1004 21.64 12.29 -47.77
CA ARG A 1004 20.38 11.53 -47.79
C ARG A 1004 20.30 10.53 -46.64
N VAL A 1005 21.34 9.74 -46.37
CA VAL A 1005 21.34 8.79 -45.25
C VAL A 1005 21.19 9.53 -43.92
N LEU A 1006 21.89 10.64 -43.72
CA LEU A 1006 21.80 11.44 -42.50
C LEU A 1006 20.40 12.01 -42.29
N ALA A 1007 19.81 12.63 -43.32
CA ALA A 1007 18.45 13.17 -43.25
C ALA A 1007 17.43 12.08 -42.91
N MET A 1008 17.52 10.92 -43.57
CA MET A 1008 16.61 9.80 -43.34
C MET A 1008 16.79 9.17 -41.94
N ARG A 1009 18.02 8.92 -41.50
CA ARG A 1009 18.28 8.40 -40.14
C ARG A 1009 17.89 9.40 -39.07
N LYS A 1010 18.12 10.71 -39.27
CA LYS A 1010 17.66 11.76 -38.35
C LYS A 1010 16.13 11.76 -38.23
N ARG A 1011 15.42 11.58 -39.35
CA ARG A 1011 13.95 11.48 -39.37
C ARG A 1011 13.44 10.20 -38.68
N VAL A 1012 14.06 9.04 -38.94
CA VAL A 1012 13.57 7.73 -38.48
C VAL A 1012 14.04 7.39 -37.05
N LEU A 1013 15.30 7.68 -36.71
CA LEU A 1013 15.93 7.28 -35.44
C LEU A 1013 16.09 8.44 -34.44
N GLY A 1014 15.99 9.69 -34.90
CA GLY A 1014 16.37 10.87 -34.12
C GLY A 1014 17.84 11.25 -34.30
N ALA A 1015 18.19 12.46 -33.83
CA ALA A 1015 19.54 13.01 -33.97
C ALA A 1015 20.58 12.30 -33.09
N GLU A 1016 20.18 11.95 -31.87
CA GLU A 1016 21.06 11.41 -30.81
C GLU A 1016 21.42 9.92 -31.02
N HIS A 1017 20.71 9.22 -31.90
CA HIS A 1017 20.90 7.78 -32.09
C HIS A 1017 22.28 7.47 -32.70
N VAL A 1018 23.00 6.49 -32.15
CA VAL A 1018 24.38 6.14 -32.54
C VAL A 1018 24.58 5.94 -34.06
N LYS A 1019 23.60 5.33 -34.75
CA LYS A 1019 23.62 5.18 -36.22
C LYS A 1019 23.45 6.50 -36.99
N THR A 1020 22.73 7.48 -36.44
CA THR A 1020 22.60 8.84 -37.02
C THR A 1020 23.91 9.59 -36.85
N VAL A 1021 24.51 9.54 -35.65
CA VAL A 1021 25.83 10.12 -35.39
C VAL A 1021 26.90 9.52 -36.31
N SER A 1022 26.86 8.21 -36.58
CA SER A 1022 27.78 7.58 -37.54
C SER A 1022 27.63 8.14 -38.98
N SER A 1023 26.43 8.58 -39.37
CA SER A 1023 26.22 9.26 -40.65
C SER A 1023 26.73 10.70 -40.64
N MET A 1024 26.73 11.37 -39.48
CA MET A 1024 27.36 12.69 -39.32
C MET A 1024 28.87 12.58 -39.54
N ASP A 1025 29.52 11.57 -38.93
CA ASP A 1025 30.97 11.32 -39.14
C ASP A 1025 31.30 11.12 -40.62
N LEU A 1026 30.51 10.32 -41.34
CA LEU A 1026 30.73 10.08 -42.77
C LEU A 1026 30.60 11.37 -43.59
N LEU A 1027 29.60 12.21 -43.30
CA LEU A 1027 29.45 13.49 -43.99
C LEU A 1027 30.56 14.48 -43.62
N ALA A 1028 31.01 14.48 -42.37
CA ALA A 1028 32.11 15.32 -41.93
C ALA A 1028 33.43 14.92 -42.61
N GLN A 1029 33.68 13.61 -42.79
CA GLN A 1029 34.81 13.11 -43.60
C GLN A 1029 34.73 13.57 -45.06
N VAL A 1030 33.54 13.59 -45.65
CA VAL A 1030 33.33 14.12 -47.02
C VAL A 1030 33.70 15.61 -47.08
N TYR A 1031 33.24 16.41 -46.12
CA TYR A 1031 33.60 17.83 -46.05
C TYR A 1031 35.10 18.03 -45.86
N TYR A 1032 35.72 17.23 -45.00
CA TYR A 1032 37.17 17.25 -44.79
C TYR A 1032 37.95 16.98 -46.09
N GLU A 1033 37.55 15.96 -46.86
CA GLU A 1033 38.18 15.62 -48.15
C GLU A 1033 37.95 16.70 -49.22
N LYS A 1034 36.84 17.43 -49.13
CA LYS A 1034 36.57 18.63 -49.96
C LYS A 1034 37.28 19.89 -49.46
N ARG A 1035 38.09 19.81 -48.41
CA ARG A 1035 38.75 20.95 -47.74
C ARG A 1035 37.78 21.97 -47.13
N ARG A 1036 36.54 21.54 -46.88
CA ARG A 1036 35.50 22.31 -46.18
C ARG A 1036 35.63 22.06 -44.67
N TYR A 1037 36.78 22.45 -44.11
CA TYR A 1037 37.19 22.06 -42.76
C TYR A 1037 36.29 22.65 -41.66
N TRP A 1038 35.76 23.86 -41.86
CA TRP A 1038 34.84 24.48 -40.91
C TRP A 1038 33.55 23.66 -40.74
N GLU A 1039 32.88 23.34 -41.85
CA GLU A 1039 31.66 22.53 -41.85
C GLU A 1039 31.90 21.09 -41.36
N ALA A 1040 33.12 20.56 -41.58
CA ALA A 1040 33.54 19.29 -41.00
C ALA A 1040 33.67 19.38 -39.47
N GLY A 1041 34.29 20.45 -38.96
CA GLY A 1041 34.46 20.73 -37.54
C GLY A 1041 33.13 20.89 -36.80
N GLU A 1042 32.23 21.74 -37.29
CA GLU A 1042 30.90 21.96 -36.69
C GLU A 1042 30.10 20.66 -36.59
N LEU A 1043 30.11 19.85 -37.66
CA LEU A 1043 29.37 18.60 -37.66
C LEU A 1043 29.99 17.56 -36.72
N MET A 1044 31.33 17.55 -36.57
CA MET A 1044 32.04 16.68 -35.65
C MET A 1044 31.87 17.11 -34.18
N GLU A 1045 31.74 18.41 -33.88
CA GLU A 1045 31.40 18.89 -32.53
C GLU A 1045 30.03 18.37 -32.10
N ILE A 1046 29.03 18.51 -32.96
CA ILE A 1046 27.68 17.96 -32.72
C ILE A 1046 27.77 16.45 -32.54
N ALA A 1047 28.51 15.75 -33.41
CA ALA A 1047 28.67 14.30 -33.30
C ALA A 1047 29.38 13.89 -32.00
N LEU A 1048 30.37 14.66 -31.55
CA LEU A 1048 31.13 14.41 -30.33
C LEU A 1048 30.25 14.62 -29.09
N GLU A 1049 29.49 15.72 -29.04
CA GLU A 1049 28.60 16.02 -27.92
C GLU A 1049 27.56 14.91 -27.75
N GLU A 1050 26.88 14.54 -28.84
CA GLU A 1050 25.85 13.50 -28.83
C GLU A 1050 26.43 12.11 -28.51
N ARG A 1051 27.64 11.81 -28.99
CA ARG A 1051 28.32 10.54 -28.68
C ARG A 1051 28.81 10.49 -27.24
N SER A 1052 29.28 11.61 -26.70
CA SER A 1052 29.72 11.74 -25.31
C SER A 1052 28.55 11.52 -24.34
N LYS A 1053 27.39 12.12 -24.65
CA LYS A 1053 26.14 11.89 -23.89
C LYS A 1053 25.68 10.43 -23.94
N SER A 1054 25.77 9.77 -25.09
CA SER A 1054 25.22 8.43 -25.30
C SER A 1054 26.15 7.28 -24.90
N LEU A 1055 27.46 7.39 -25.18
CA LEU A 1055 28.45 6.31 -25.01
C LEU A 1055 29.50 6.62 -23.93
N GLY A 1056 29.63 7.88 -23.52
CA GLY A 1056 30.68 8.36 -22.63
C GLY A 1056 31.96 8.76 -23.37
N ASN A 1057 32.78 9.58 -22.69
CA ASN A 1057 33.99 10.18 -23.27
C ASN A 1057 35.09 9.17 -23.59
N SER A 1058 35.18 8.10 -22.79
CA SER A 1058 36.22 7.06 -22.96
C SER A 1058 35.87 6.01 -24.01
N HIS A 1059 34.68 6.03 -24.60
CA HIS A 1059 34.29 5.01 -25.57
C HIS A 1059 35.08 5.15 -26.87
N PHE A 1060 35.57 4.05 -27.47
CA PHE A 1060 36.49 4.08 -28.61
C PHE A 1060 35.97 4.93 -29.80
N LYS A 1061 34.66 4.88 -30.09
CA LYS A 1061 34.04 5.72 -31.14
C LYS A 1061 34.03 7.21 -30.78
N THR A 1062 33.91 7.56 -29.50
CA THR A 1062 33.98 8.96 -29.03
C THR A 1062 35.40 9.46 -29.22
N LEU A 1063 36.39 8.68 -28.78
CA LEU A 1063 37.81 8.97 -28.96
C LEU A 1063 38.18 9.13 -30.44
N ASN A 1064 37.62 8.31 -31.33
CA ASN A 1064 37.83 8.48 -32.78
C ASN A 1064 37.25 9.78 -33.34
N THR A 1065 36.08 10.23 -32.84
CA THR A 1065 35.55 11.54 -33.22
C THR A 1065 36.41 12.67 -32.65
N MET A 1066 36.91 12.53 -31.42
CA MET A 1066 37.83 13.50 -30.80
C MET A 1066 39.12 13.64 -31.60
N ASP A 1067 39.76 12.53 -31.99
CA ASP A 1067 40.97 12.54 -32.82
C ASP A 1067 40.72 13.25 -34.15
N LEU A 1068 39.63 12.92 -34.83
CA LEU A 1068 39.30 13.50 -36.13
C LEU A 1068 38.96 15.00 -36.02
N LEU A 1069 38.25 15.41 -34.97
CA LEU A 1069 37.94 16.80 -34.68
C LEU A 1069 39.22 17.58 -34.32
N ALA A 1070 40.08 17.02 -33.49
CA ALA A 1070 41.36 17.64 -33.10
C ALA A 1070 42.25 17.88 -34.33
N ARG A 1071 42.38 16.89 -35.22
CA ARG A 1071 43.10 17.03 -36.49
C ARG A 1071 42.45 18.03 -37.45
N THR A 1072 41.13 18.22 -37.36
CA THR A 1072 40.42 19.23 -38.16
C THR A 1072 40.68 20.64 -37.63
N TRP A 1073 40.70 20.81 -36.31
CA TRP A 1073 41.04 22.07 -35.66
C TRP A 1073 42.48 22.50 -35.89
N GLU A 1074 43.43 21.55 -35.84
CA GLU A 1074 44.83 21.81 -36.15
C GLU A 1074 44.98 22.37 -37.58
N ARG A 1075 44.32 21.75 -38.57
CA ARG A 1075 44.31 22.26 -39.95
C ARG A 1075 43.64 23.62 -40.14
N LEU A 1076 42.77 24.02 -39.22
CA LEU A 1076 42.15 25.35 -39.18
C LEU A 1076 42.99 26.37 -38.40
N GLY A 1077 44.18 25.99 -37.91
CA GLY A 1077 45.06 26.83 -37.11
C GLY A 1077 44.58 27.03 -35.66
N GLN A 1078 43.59 26.27 -35.20
CA GLN A 1078 43.08 26.31 -33.83
C GLN A 1078 43.89 25.35 -32.93
N THR A 1079 45.20 25.55 -32.88
CA THR A 1079 46.18 24.60 -32.29
C THR A 1079 45.95 24.37 -30.79
N GLU A 1080 45.50 25.37 -30.04
CA GLU A 1080 45.18 25.22 -28.61
C GLU A 1080 43.97 24.29 -28.38
N LYS A 1081 42.88 24.47 -29.15
CA LYS A 1081 41.72 23.59 -29.10
C LYS A 1081 42.07 22.16 -29.55
N ALA A 1082 42.87 22.04 -30.60
CA ALA A 1082 43.33 20.76 -31.13
C ALA A 1082 44.18 19.98 -30.13
N THR A 1083 45.15 20.64 -29.49
CA THR A 1083 46.03 20.01 -28.48
C THR A 1083 45.28 19.64 -27.20
N GLY A 1084 44.35 20.47 -26.75
CA GLY A 1084 43.46 20.14 -25.62
C GLY A 1084 42.65 18.87 -25.89
N LEU A 1085 41.96 18.82 -27.04
CA LEU A 1085 41.12 17.69 -27.40
C LEU A 1085 41.93 16.42 -27.71
N MET A 1086 43.11 16.55 -28.33
CA MET A 1086 43.99 15.40 -28.59
C MET A 1086 44.58 14.82 -27.32
N ARG A 1087 44.84 15.64 -26.30
CA ARG A 1087 45.27 15.16 -24.97
C ARG A 1087 44.22 14.26 -24.35
N GLU A 1088 42.97 14.72 -24.28
CA GLU A 1088 41.86 13.93 -23.76
C GLU A 1088 41.65 12.63 -24.57
N CYS A 1089 41.81 12.70 -25.90
CA CYS A 1089 41.75 11.54 -26.76
C CYS A 1089 42.87 10.52 -26.45
N ALA A 1090 44.12 10.97 -26.35
CA ALA A 1090 45.28 10.12 -26.10
C ALA A 1090 45.21 9.44 -24.72
N GLU A 1091 44.87 10.20 -23.68
CA GLU A 1091 44.67 9.68 -22.32
C GLU A 1091 43.50 8.69 -22.26
N GLY A 1092 42.40 8.99 -22.97
CA GLY A 1092 41.26 8.07 -23.07
C GLY A 1092 41.60 6.78 -23.83
N ARG A 1093 42.39 6.85 -24.91
CA ARG A 1093 42.84 5.68 -25.68
C ARG A 1093 43.82 4.83 -24.87
N ASP A 1094 44.72 5.46 -24.12
CA ASP A 1094 45.63 4.76 -23.19
C ASP A 1094 44.87 3.93 -22.16
N GLN A 1095 43.85 4.52 -21.53
CA GLN A 1095 43.03 3.84 -20.54
C GLN A 1095 42.15 2.71 -21.12
N THR A 1096 41.71 2.82 -22.37
CA THR A 1096 40.72 1.89 -22.95
C THR A 1096 41.28 0.85 -23.90
N LEU A 1097 42.23 1.24 -24.75
CA LEU A 1097 42.88 0.36 -25.73
C LEU A 1097 44.26 -0.12 -25.25
N GLY A 1098 44.83 0.57 -24.25
CA GLY A 1098 46.17 0.33 -23.74
C GLY A 1098 47.23 1.18 -24.44
N PRO A 1099 48.43 1.29 -23.83
CA PRO A 1099 49.53 2.11 -24.33
C PRO A 1099 50.10 1.61 -25.66
N ASP A 1100 50.04 0.29 -25.91
CA ASP A 1100 50.65 -0.34 -27.09
C ASP A 1100 49.75 -0.33 -28.34
N HIS A 1101 48.50 0.19 -28.24
CA HIS A 1101 47.59 0.20 -29.38
C HIS A 1101 48.03 1.23 -30.43
N PRO A 1102 48.05 0.91 -31.74
CA PRO A 1102 48.52 1.83 -32.78
C PRO A 1102 47.84 3.21 -32.77
N ASP A 1103 46.54 3.26 -32.49
CA ASP A 1103 45.80 4.52 -32.39
C ASP A 1103 46.16 5.34 -31.14
N THR A 1104 46.56 4.69 -30.03
CA THR A 1104 47.03 5.37 -28.81
C THR A 1104 48.37 6.03 -29.08
N ILE A 1105 49.31 5.28 -29.65
CA ILE A 1105 50.63 5.77 -30.06
C ILE A 1105 50.48 6.94 -31.03
N SER A 1106 49.65 6.79 -32.07
CA SER A 1106 49.45 7.85 -33.06
C SER A 1106 48.86 9.14 -32.47
N SER A 1107 48.01 9.04 -31.44
CA SER A 1107 47.48 10.22 -30.74
C SER A 1107 48.53 10.90 -29.87
N PHE A 1108 49.37 10.14 -29.17
CA PHE A 1108 50.46 10.71 -28.38
C PHE A 1108 51.54 11.36 -29.26
N GLU A 1109 51.92 10.73 -30.37
CA GLU A 1109 52.83 11.32 -31.36
C GLU A 1109 52.29 12.65 -31.90
N ALA A 1110 51.02 12.67 -32.32
CA ALA A 1110 50.38 13.91 -32.78
C ALA A 1110 50.32 14.98 -31.68
N LEU A 1111 50.08 14.59 -30.43
CA LEU A 1111 50.04 15.51 -29.29
C LEU A 1111 51.42 16.11 -28.98
N GLU A 1112 52.49 15.32 -29.07
CA GLU A 1112 53.87 15.79 -28.88
C GLU A 1112 54.27 16.76 -29.99
N ASP A 1113 54.03 16.40 -31.25
CA ASP A 1113 54.32 17.25 -32.42
C ASP A 1113 53.63 18.63 -32.29
N TRP A 1114 52.34 18.64 -31.95
CA TRP A 1114 51.57 19.88 -31.85
C TRP A 1114 51.91 20.70 -30.59
N LYS A 1115 52.32 20.06 -29.49
CA LYS A 1115 52.83 20.78 -28.31
C LYS A 1115 54.14 21.49 -28.62
N ASP A 1116 55.02 20.85 -29.36
CA ASP A 1116 56.28 21.44 -29.80
C ASP A 1116 56.05 22.61 -30.76
N GLU A 1117 55.03 22.52 -31.62
CA GLU A 1117 54.62 23.59 -32.52
C GLU A 1117 53.97 24.77 -31.78
N LEU A 1118 53.05 24.50 -30.84
CA LEU A 1118 52.44 25.49 -29.97
C LEU A 1118 53.48 26.22 -29.09
N ALA A 1119 54.46 25.48 -28.56
CA ALA A 1119 55.56 26.06 -27.78
C ALA A 1119 56.50 26.94 -28.63
N LYS A 1120 56.60 26.70 -29.95
CA LYS A 1120 57.32 27.59 -30.88
C LYS A 1120 56.50 28.85 -31.20
N THR A 1121 55.18 28.74 -31.33
CA THR A 1121 54.30 29.89 -31.60
C THR A 1121 54.26 30.87 -30.41
N ILE A 1122 54.12 30.35 -29.18
CA ILE A 1122 54.14 31.16 -27.95
C ILE A 1122 55.49 31.87 -27.75
N ARG A 1123 56.62 31.20 -28.06
CA ARG A 1123 57.95 31.81 -28.00
C ARG A 1123 58.15 32.93 -29.03
N HIS A 1124 57.50 32.85 -30.20
CA HIS A 1124 57.55 33.91 -31.20
C HIS A 1124 56.64 35.11 -30.87
N GLU A 1125 55.55 34.91 -30.11
CA GLU A 1125 54.72 36.01 -29.60
C GLU A 1125 55.38 36.75 -28.42
N ASP A 1126 56.14 36.04 -27.56
CA ASP A 1126 56.91 36.68 -26.47
C ASP A 1126 58.17 37.42 -26.96
N ASP A 1127 58.83 36.95 -28.03
CA ASP A 1127 60.04 37.57 -28.61
C ASP A 1127 59.72 38.73 -29.58
N GLY A 1128 58.45 38.95 -29.91
CA GLY A 1128 57.96 40.06 -30.76
C GLY A 1128 57.71 41.38 -30.01
N SER A 1129 58.06 41.47 -28.72
CA SER A 1129 57.76 42.62 -27.85
C SER A 1129 58.98 43.45 -27.43
N ARG A 1130 60.06 43.46 -28.24
CA ARG A 1130 61.15 44.45 -28.10
C ARG A 1130 61.66 44.95 -29.46
N ASP A 1131 61.41 46.24 -29.64
CA ASP A 1131 62.11 47.24 -30.45
C ASP A 1131 62.08 47.08 -31.98
N ASP A 1132 61.30 47.95 -32.65
CA ASP A 1132 61.89 49.11 -33.35
C ASP A 1132 60.80 50.16 -33.69
N GLU A 1133 60.99 51.36 -33.15
CA GLU A 1133 60.40 52.63 -33.61
C GLU A 1133 61.07 53.03 -34.94
N GLU A 1134 60.29 53.50 -35.95
CA GLU A 1134 60.47 54.83 -36.56
C GLU A 1134 59.44 55.10 -37.69
N ASP A 1135 58.97 56.35 -37.68
CA ASP A 1135 57.94 57.02 -38.46
C ASP A 1135 58.11 57.05 -40.00
N GLU A 1136 57.00 57.01 -40.76
CA GLU A 1136 56.52 58.12 -41.63
C GLU A 1136 55.26 57.77 -42.47
N PRO A 1137 54.50 58.76 -42.97
CA PRO A 1137 53.03 58.68 -43.05
C PRO A 1137 52.38 58.41 -44.44
N LEU A 1138 51.10 58.02 -44.35
CA LEU A 1138 49.99 57.94 -45.33
C LEU A 1138 50.11 58.77 -46.62
N PRO A 1139 49.60 58.29 -47.77
CA PRO A 1139 48.15 58.28 -48.10
C PRO A 1139 47.72 57.01 -48.90
N SER A 1140 46.48 56.63 -49.20
CA SER A 1140 45.16 57.28 -49.33
C SER A 1140 44.12 56.16 -49.48
N GLY A 1141 42.97 56.28 -48.81
CA GLY A 1141 41.73 55.58 -49.20
C GLY A 1141 41.17 56.16 -50.51
N PRO A 1142 40.19 55.46 -51.09
CA PRO A 1142 38.81 55.90 -50.90
C PRO A 1142 37.94 54.71 -50.46
N GLY A 1143 36.90 54.87 -49.66
CA GLY A 1143 36.20 56.07 -49.26
C GLY A 1143 34.71 55.72 -49.20
N GLU A 1144 34.11 56.05 -48.06
CA GLU A 1144 32.71 56.48 -47.87
C GLU A 1144 31.60 55.43 -48.11
N ASP A 1145 30.47 55.40 -47.40
CA ASP A 1145 29.88 56.04 -46.23
C ASP A 1145 28.49 55.35 -46.14
N SER A 1146 27.81 55.07 -45.03
CA SER A 1146 27.25 55.92 -43.96
C SER A 1146 26.35 54.96 -43.13
N GLU A 1147 26.40 54.87 -41.80
CA GLU A 1147 25.73 55.74 -40.80
C GLU A 1147 24.29 56.14 -41.19
N SER A 1148 23.25 56.07 -40.37
CA SER A 1148 23.08 56.24 -38.92
C SER A 1148 21.84 55.40 -38.46
N ASP A 1149 21.48 55.20 -37.19
CA ASP A 1149 21.49 56.11 -36.06
C ASP A 1149 21.17 55.39 -34.74
N SER A 1150 21.85 55.79 -33.66
CA SER A 1150 21.35 55.99 -32.28
C SER A 1150 20.68 54.82 -31.51
N SER A 1151 20.82 54.62 -30.20
CA SER A 1151 21.57 55.21 -29.10
C SER A 1151 21.14 54.48 -27.82
N SER A 1152 22.00 54.51 -26.80
CA SER A 1152 21.67 54.51 -25.37
C SER A 1152 21.09 53.24 -24.71
N SER A 1153 21.96 52.59 -23.95
CA SER A 1153 21.86 52.40 -22.49
C SER A 1153 20.66 51.70 -21.84
N ARG A 1154 21.05 50.88 -20.85
CA ARG A 1154 20.41 50.65 -19.54
C ARG A 1154 19.37 49.53 -19.41
N THR A 1155 19.81 48.52 -18.67
CA THR A 1155 19.20 47.92 -17.46
C THR A 1155 17.83 47.25 -17.53
N ASP A 1156 17.82 46.08 -16.89
CA ASP A 1156 16.75 45.50 -16.08
C ASP A 1156 15.67 44.61 -16.72
N GLU A 1157 15.70 43.38 -16.20
CA GLU A 1157 14.59 42.64 -15.61
C GLU A 1157 13.46 42.02 -16.46
N LYS A 1158 13.27 40.73 -16.15
CA LYS A 1158 12.01 40.01 -15.89
C LYS A 1158 11.12 39.60 -17.06
N ALA A 1159 11.07 38.28 -17.22
CA ALA A 1159 9.94 37.42 -16.85
C ALA A 1159 8.50 37.91 -17.13
N GLY A 1160 7.79 37.04 -17.84
CA GLY A 1160 6.34 36.85 -17.73
C GLY A 1160 5.53 37.47 -18.86
N PHE A 1161 4.79 36.66 -19.61
CA PHE A 1161 3.34 36.56 -19.40
C PHE A 1161 2.68 35.52 -20.31
N ILE A 1162 1.59 35.00 -19.75
CA ILE A 1162 0.58 34.10 -20.30
C ILE A 1162 -0.37 34.90 -21.21
N GLY A 1163 -0.96 34.23 -22.22
CA GLY A 1163 -2.42 34.31 -22.38
C GLY A 1163 -3.00 34.86 -23.68
N ALA A 1164 -3.43 33.92 -24.51
CA ALA A 1164 -4.76 33.82 -25.14
C ALA A 1164 -5.19 34.73 -26.32
N ALA A 1165 -6.09 34.10 -27.08
CA ALA A 1165 -7.18 34.63 -27.92
C ALA A 1165 -6.99 34.72 -29.45
N GLU A 1166 -7.67 33.78 -30.10
CA GLU A 1166 -8.70 33.96 -31.13
C GLU A 1166 -8.40 34.61 -32.51
N SER A 1167 -8.70 33.77 -33.51
CA SER A 1167 -9.50 34.06 -34.71
C SER A 1167 -8.85 34.83 -35.87
N ARG A 1168 -8.84 34.22 -37.06
CA ARG A 1168 -9.82 34.50 -38.13
C ARG A 1168 -9.50 33.79 -39.45
N HIS A 1169 -10.59 33.28 -40.04
CA HIS A 1169 -10.92 33.09 -41.46
C HIS A 1169 -10.10 32.09 -42.30
N SER A 1170 -10.60 30.95 -42.79
CA SER A 1170 -11.89 30.50 -43.38
C SER A 1170 -11.93 30.50 -44.92
N HIS A 1171 -12.36 29.35 -45.45
CA HIS A 1171 -12.89 29.04 -46.79
C HIS A 1171 -11.86 28.91 -47.91
N VAL A 1172 -11.87 27.82 -48.72
CA VAL A 1172 -12.94 27.28 -49.59
C VAL A 1172 -12.65 25.77 -49.82
N SER A 1173 -13.41 24.81 -49.28
CA SER A 1173 -14.54 24.08 -49.86
C SER A 1173 -14.44 23.68 -51.35
N SER A 1174 -14.44 22.37 -51.67
CA SER A 1174 -15.62 21.66 -52.18
C SER A 1174 -15.36 20.59 -53.28
N LEU A 1175 -16.21 19.54 -53.22
CA LEU A 1175 -16.68 18.61 -54.26
C LEU A 1175 -15.84 17.33 -54.49
N ASN A 1176 -16.33 16.15 -54.05
CA ASN A 1176 -17.31 15.24 -54.70
C ASN A 1176 -16.65 14.49 -55.88
N SER A 1177 -16.76 13.17 -56.10
CA SER A 1177 -17.86 12.19 -56.00
C SER A 1177 -17.26 10.79 -56.32
N SER A 1178 -17.62 9.69 -55.64
CA SER A 1178 -18.72 8.73 -55.90
C SER A 1178 -18.32 7.49 -56.72
N GLU A 1179 -18.74 6.31 -56.20
CA GLU A 1179 -19.17 5.06 -56.90
C GLU A 1179 -18.11 4.26 -57.68
N ASP A 1180 -18.15 2.93 -57.82
CA ASP A 1180 -18.78 1.77 -57.18
C ASP A 1180 -18.17 0.51 -57.87
N ASP A 1181 -18.47 -0.67 -57.34
CA ASP A 1181 -18.45 -2.02 -57.97
C ASP A 1181 -17.16 -2.87 -58.05
N ASP A 1182 -17.09 -3.82 -57.11
CA ASP A 1182 -17.04 -5.28 -57.28
C ASP A 1182 -16.39 -5.91 -58.53
N SER A 1183 -15.37 -6.74 -58.32
CA SER A 1183 -15.36 -8.14 -58.81
C SER A 1183 -14.17 -8.94 -58.27
N GLU A 1184 -14.51 -10.10 -57.69
CA GLU A 1184 -13.62 -11.19 -57.33
C GLU A 1184 -12.79 -11.66 -58.54
N SER A 1185 -11.48 -11.92 -58.32
CA SER A 1185 -10.84 -13.09 -58.94
C SER A 1185 -9.71 -13.60 -58.06
N ASP A 1186 -10.03 -14.74 -57.47
CA ASP A 1186 -9.22 -15.74 -56.82
C ASP A 1186 -8.01 -16.16 -57.68
N SER A 1187 -6.79 -16.06 -57.13
CA SER A 1187 -5.69 -17.00 -57.40
C SER A 1187 -4.56 -16.79 -56.40
N GLY A 1188 -4.53 -17.68 -55.40
CA GLY A 1188 -3.55 -17.66 -54.33
C GLY A 1188 -2.12 -17.98 -54.76
N ILE A 1189 -1.18 -17.43 -53.99
CA ILE A 1189 0.10 -18.08 -53.71
C ILE A 1189 0.28 -18.05 -52.19
N ARG A 1190 -0.04 -19.19 -51.56
CA ARG A 1190 0.31 -19.55 -50.19
C ARG A 1190 1.83 -19.62 -50.06
N LEU A 1191 2.45 -18.69 -49.34
CA LEU A 1191 3.71 -18.89 -48.61
C LEU A 1191 3.76 -17.89 -47.46
N GLY A 1192 3.37 -18.32 -46.25
CA GLY A 1192 3.51 -17.46 -45.07
C GLY A 1192 2.74 -17.85 -43.81
N GLU A 1193 2.54 -19.13 -43.49
CA GLU A 1193 1.95 -19.51 -42.18
C GLU A 1193 2.69 -20.62 -41.40
N GLU A 1194 3.69 -21.30 -41.95
CA GLU A 1194 4.37 -22.40 -41.22
C GLU A 1194 5.63 -21.99 -40.42
N SER A 1195 5.79 -20.71 -40.02
CA SER A 1195 6.96 -20.29 -39.21
C SER A 1195 6.61 -19.58 -37.91
N GLN A 1196 5.32 -19.43 -37.57
CA GLN A 1196 4.89 -18.81 -36.30
C GLN A 1196 4.34 -19.81 -35.26
N GLU A 1197 4.06 -21.06 -35.63
CA GLU A 1197 3.57 -22.08 -34.68
C GLU A 1197 4.67 -22.83 -33.90
N ALA A 1198 5.92 -22.84 -34.37
CA ALA A 1198 7.00 -23.61 -33.71
C ALA A 1198 7.68 -22.89 -32.51
N CYS A 1199 7.27 -21.66 -32.16
CA CYS A 1199 7.86 -20.90 -31.04
C CYS A 1199 6.86 -20.50 -29.94
N ARG A 1200 5.62 -21.00 -29.99
CA ARG A 1200 4.66 -20.86 -28.87
C ARG A 1200 4.74 -22.00 -27.84
N GLY A 1201 5.39 -23.13 -28.17
CA GLY A 1201 5.52 -24.29 -27.27
C GLY A 1201 6.60 -24.18 -26.18
N ALA A 1202 7.25 -23.02 -26.01
CA ALA A 1202 8.24 -22.79 -24.95
C ALA A 1202 8.33 -21.31 -24.56
N ARG A 1203 7.17 -20.66 -24.40
CA ARG A 1203 7.05 -19.38 -23.68
C ARG A 1203 6.52 -19.64 -22.28
#